data_AF-A0A6J8CJU5-F1
#
_entry.id   AF-A0A6J8CJU5-F1
#
_cell.length_a   1.000
_cell.length_b   1.000
_cell.length_c   1.000
_cell.angle_alpha   90.00
_cell.angle_beta   90.00
_cell.angle_gamma   90.00
#
_symmetry.space_group_name_H-M   'P 1'
#
loop_
_entity.id
_entity.type
_entity.pdbx_description
1 polymer ?
#
loop_
_entity_poly.entity_id
_entity_poly.type
_entity_poly.pdbx_seq_one_letter_code
_entity_poly.pdbx_strand_id
1 'polypeptide(L)'
;MWKTKSREALISYLVYIKDQTEKNSSLVNMDELANVAIVMTNQGEKNPQKDNVHFTPVYGNKYNLVQTFPGYEWLLLDSVYIQNMANNTEKQKWHKFFSRLGVTDFITVRPVHVELDSESVKESAWSSLEQLYPEDFSQGCVIEDYSCDEIRDLLKSNKCPQKYELQMKSLCECLDQVWDTQFVRYTKTKLIRKDNKQERDVESSFCIWLKTCDWLPAIEVKAEVSSNDIIKYTEEICHMKPSALYYPFPDIVKLLYYTVTYVDVNFSTDKSTFAKFLGLKFEVSLDDLINSLKKWGQRSDADTPSRFPTSHQHIMSFYNHLSENLTKKQIQDLLDKEPVIFVPVMTRGYDKGDLFKQKFDVDVAGQMLCRQEVWWEDKTGLFQKYQEILTEIHADIGNKKILSSYLKYSVSSGLREFFKTGRIQMCPDVEEYAELLVHVASAQNRVESETLQDVMKILSMIGELMYIDENDPEKDTKQLVCDSKKKKILNIFKGQNIIPTKRKTWTSLENKPLMADSKEYENIFENHEKVHFVLVEEQVQRRKYTSEGGSYKINTEAMMSVIRMCEIEDLSAIVEEQIIFDMYIPCPKLQAYMVQCVPLLQKFLYNNYGSVYNYGSIYQNLIAAGIVETLAKLRCVETNKLEVKYWFKHDQDIYAIRPENCTLKNEEFIFHKDSVESYGEINKVIARVFSNNDSGCFRELRNFLTDVHSCILGQTHETIDRCLNRYNAGYMPDAEVVWSVPAPVLPEPEPEPEPEPEPEHVGEAVMEEGNIKDKEGGEQGENKPKEQEPNQMRAWPPMSDGKTHAPRAKMNRENKESKVWPPPKAPDYMKSVKDLPSGVRVMEDRPEGDQQSSEYGTQIYRRPGQEQYGESEHQEYEDGQMPVSALDRRAQHPIYQDGRSSYPFQDGNRPIPFLEEITPNMDQDRGQTLHPKGDGEHPSTSYQGSVPLVEHAGSHGNREDNQNRQHQEGAYYSTPRRDGGVPIPEQDGSSLGKRRRESGGSDSSQTQPSAKKPDLRLGMPVWEQELGEYEEEELASSAGLKLPTSLLMPSSDKISEMPEIGRLGELTVYQYLLNEMDQNPTVTFVNWCNEDEELGQPYDFEVGVVTEDKEFTVYIEVKSTLSSTKEIFEISYPQIKFAQENKDKFHVYRIFNADNPDKVRLVRIQNLAEKINAKQVRLCLLI
;
A
#
# COMPACT_ATOMS: atom_id res chain seq x y z
N MET A 1 -1.56 79.47 47.17
CA MET A 1 -1.55 79.52 48.65
C MET A 1 -1.09 78.22 49.30
N TRP A 2 -1.34 77.02 48.75
CA TRP A 2 -0.86 75.75 49.34
C TRP A 2 0.68 75.64 49.42
N LYS A 3 1.42 76.15 48.41
CA LYS A 3 2.90 76.17 48.33
C LYS A 3 3.63 76.90 49.48
N THR A 4 2.91 77.49 50.43
CA THR A 4 3.46 78.16 51.62
C THR A 4 2.93 77.54 52.93
N LYS A 5 2.50 76.28 52.90
CA LYS A 5 2.10 75.46 54.04
C LYS A 5 3.10 74.30 54.19
N SER A 6 3.30 73.79 55.41
CA SER A 6 4.12 72.59 55.60
C SER A 6 3.35 71.32 55.22
N ARG A 7 4.09 70.24 54.96
CA ARG A 7 3.57 68.91 54.62
C ARG A 7 2.56 68.42 55.67
N GLU A 8 2.87 68.62 56.95
CA GLU A 8 2.04 68.21 58.10
C GLU A 8 0.71 68.97 58.11
N ALA A 9 0.72 70.26 57.74
CA ALA A 9 -0.49 71.05 57.65
C ALA A 9 -1.39 70.60 56.48
N LEU A 10 -0.81 70.28 55.32
CA LEU A 10 -1.55 69.76 54.17
C LEU A 10 -2.19 68.38 54.47
N ILE A 11 -1.44 67.47 55.09
CA ILE A 11 -1.97 66.19 55.57
C ILE A 11 -3.12 66.43 56.56
N SER A 12 -2.90 67.29 57.56
CA SER A 12 -3.87 67.59 58.62
C SER A 12 -5.18 68.20 58.09
N TYR A 13 -5.11 69.06 57.05
CA TYR A 13 -6.31 69.58 56.39
C TYR A 13 -7.12 68.47 55.72
N LEU A 14 -6.48 67.56 54.98
CA LEU A 14 -7.20 66.45 54.32
C LEU A 14 -7.80 65.45 55.30
N VAL A 15 -7.09 65.11 56.39
CA VAL A 15 -7.63 64.28 57.49
C VAL A 15 -8.86 64.94 58.12
N TYR A 16 -8.77 66.23 58.47
CA TYR A 16 -9.92 66.97 59.00
C TYR A 16 -11.10 67.00 58.03
N ILE A 17 -10.85 67.25 56.74
CA ILE A 17 -11.89 67.29 55.70
C ILE A 17 -12.57 65.93 55.54
N LYS A 18 -11.82 64.83 55.49
CA LYS A 18 -12.34 63.45 55.49
C LYS A 18 -13.25 63.22 56.71
N ASP A 19 -12.76 63.56 57.90
CA ASP A 19 -13.48 63.37 59.16
C ASP A 19 -14.72 64.25 59.34
N GLN A 20 -14.82 65.42 58.69
CA GLN A 20 -16.08 66.20 58.66
C GLN A 20 -17.03 65.68 57.58
N THR A 21 -16.51 65.27 56.42
CA THR A 21 -17.32 64.73 55.31
C THR A 21 -17.98 63.40 55.68
N GLU A 22 -17.36 62.59 56.53
CA GLU A 22 -18.00 61.39 57.11
C GLU A 22 -19.11 61.72 58.11
N LYS A 23 -19.01 62.84 58.84
CA LYS A 23 -20.04 63.26 59.81
C LYS A 23 -21.24 63.93 59.13
N ASN A 24 -20.99 64.68 58.05
CA ASN A 24 -22.03 65.22 57.18
C ASN A 24 -21.46 65.42 55.76
N SER A 25 -21.93 64.59 54.84
CA SER A 25 -21.52 64.57 53.43
C SER A 25 -21.91 65.81 52.62
N SER A 26 -22.74 66.71 53.17
CA SER A 26 -23.11 67.98 52.54
C SER A 26 -22.20 69.16 52.90
N LEU A 27 -21.26 69.00 53.85
CA LEU A 27 -20.35 70.09 54.27
C LEU A 27 -19.28 70.46 53.23
N VAL A 28 -19.01 69.57 52.27
CA VAL A 28 -17.88 69.67 51.35
C VAL A 28 -18.35 69.28 49.95
N ASN A 29 -18.27 70.22 49.01
CA ASN A 29 -18.38 69.88 47.60
C ASN A 29 -17.09 69.16 47.18
N MET A 30 -17.19 67.84 46.95
CA MET A 30 -16.03 67.01 46.58
C MET A 30 -15.47 67.37 45.20
N ASP A 31 -16.28 67.92 44.30
CA ASP A 31 -15.85 68.22 42.93
C ASP A 31 -15.04 69.53 42.90
N GLU A 32 -15.43 70.52 43.71
CA GLU A 32 -14.60 71.69 44.02
C GLU A 32 -13.30 71.28 44.74
N LEU A 33 -13.40 70.35 45.71
CA LEU A 33 -12.25 69.88 46.46
C LEU A 33 -11.24 69.14 45.57
N ALA A 34 -11.66 68.25 44.68
CA ALA A 34 -10.79 67.50 43.77
C ALA A 34 -9.90 68.44 42.92
N ASN A 35 -10.47 69.56 42.46
CA ASN A 35 -9.78 70.56 41.65
C ASN A 35 -8.66 71.33 42.39
N VAL A 36 -8.66 71.33 43.74
CA VAL A 36 -7.72 72.07 44.59
C VAL A 36 -6.95 71.22 45.62
N ALA A 37 -7.34 69.97 45.84
CA ALA A 37 -6.75 69.07 46.82
C ALA A 37 -5.30 68.70 46.44
N ILE A 38 -4.40 68.76 47.42
CA ILE A 38 -2.99 68.40 47.25
C ILE A 38 -2.70 67.22 48.17
N VAL A 39 -2.41 66.06 47.57
CA VAL A 39 -2.08 64.83 48.30
C VAL A 39 -0.56 64.60 48.32
N MET A 40 -0.08 63.92 49.36
CA MET A 40 1.29 63.44 49.42
C MET A 40 1.44 62.17 48.60
N THR A 41 2.49 62.11 47.80
CA THR A 41 2.85 60.95 46.97
C THR A 41 4.32 60.57 47.14
N ASN A 42 4.71 59.42 46.59
CA ASN A 42 6.12 59.03 46.44
C ASN A 42 6.97 60.04 45.62
N GLN A 43 6.35 60.95 44.86
CA GLN A 43 7.01 62.00 44.08
C GLN A 43 6.64 63.42 44.57
N GLY A 44 6.25 63.58 45.85
CA GLY A 44 5.96 64.88 46.47
C GLY A 44 4.48 65.30 46.44
N GLU A 45 4.22 66.60 46.47
CA GLU A 45 2.88 67.21 46.49
C GLU A 45 2.22 67.21 45.10
N LYS A 46 1.12 66.47 44.93
CA LYS A 46 0.41 66.31 43.65
C LYS A 46 -1.11 66.49 43.76
N ASN A 47 -1.80 66.73 42.65
CA ASN A 47 -3.26 66.86 42.60
C ASN A 47 -3.85 65.71 41.77
N PRO A 48 -4.62 64.76 42.34
CA PRO A 48 -5.07 63.57 41.58
C PRO A 48 -6.01 63.88 40.40
N GLN A 49 -6.66 65.05 40.39
CA GLN A 49 -7.43 65.52 39.24
C GLN A 49 -6.54 65.98 38.04
N LYS A 50 -5.22 66.15 38.24
CA LYS A 50 -4.25 66.67 37.25
C LYS A 50 -3.03 65.78 37.05
N ASP A 51 -2.63 65.03 38.06
CA ASP A 51 -1.58 64.00 38.02
C ASP A 51 -2.24 62.61 38.16
N ASN A 52 -1.74 61.55 37.51
CA ASN A 52 -2.31 60.20 37.68
C ASN A 52 -1.82 59.59 39.00
N VAL A 53 -2.54 59.84 40.10
CA VAL A 53 -2.15 59.31 41.43
C VAL A 53 -2.89 58.00 41.68
N HIS A 54 -2.15 56.93 41.99
CA HIS A 54 -2.71 55.60 42.23
C HIS A 54 -2.64 55.17 43.70
N PHE A 55 -3.53 54.27 44.11
CA PHE A 55 -3.51 53.63 45.41
C PHE A 55 -2.40 52.58 45.53
N THR A 56 -1.81 52.49 46.73
CA THR A 56 -0.96 51.35 47.12
C THR A 56 -1.79 50.25 47.81
N PRO A 57 -1.31 48.99 47.88
CA PRO A 57 -2.01 47.91 48.59
C PRO A 57 -2.32 48.19 50.07
N VAL A 58 -1.65 49.17 50.70
CA VAL A 58 -1.96 49.64 52.06
C VAL A 58 -3.39 50.18 52.16
N TYR A 59 -3.85 50.89 51.12
CA TYR A 59 -5.21 51.41 50.96
C TYR A 59 -6.21 50.38 50.41
N GLY A 60 -5.81 49.11 50.27
CA GLY A 60 -6.67 48.03 49.79
C GLY A 60 -6.77 47.91 48.27
N ASN A 61 -5.89 48.56 47.49
CA ASN A 61 -5.76 48.28 46.06
C ASN A 61 -5.45 46.78 45.85
N LYS A 62 -6.18 46.14 44.93
CA LYS A 62 -5.93 44.75 44.51
C LYS A 62 -4.63 44.58 43.73
N TYR A 63 -4.14 45.65 43.08
CA TYR A 63 -2.92 45.63 42.27
C TYR A 63 -1.72 46.20 43.03
N ASN A 64 -0.58 45.51 43.00
CA ASN A 64 0.69 46.06 43.47
C ASN A 64 1.48 46.60 42.27
N LEU A 65 1.09 47.79 41.79
CA LEU A 65 1.53 48.35 40.50
C LEU A 65 3.07 48.36 40.32
N VAL A 66 3.86 48.61 41.37
CA VAL A 66 5.33 48.59 41.32
C VAL A 66 5.90 47.17 41.13
N GLN A 67 5.24 46.16 41.69
CA GLN A 67 5.66 44.77 41.61
C GLN A 67 5.21 44.11 40.30
N THR A 68 3.97 44.40 39.88
CA THR A 68 3.36 43.85 38.66
C THR A 68 3.83 44.56 37.41
N PHE A 69 4.07 45.88 37.47
CA PHE A 69 4.43 46.73 36.32
C PHE A 69 5.68 47.61 36.59
N PRO A 70 6.84 47.04 36.95
CA PRO A 70 8.07 47.77 37.28
C PRO A 70 8.68 48.57 36.12
N GLY A 71 8.17 48.41 34.90
CA GLY A 71 8.58 49.16 33.71
C GLY A 71 8.02 50.58 33.62
N TYR A 72 7.06 50.95 34.47
CA TYR A 72 6.51 52.30 34.54
C TYR A 72 6.77 52.94 35.92
N GLU A 73 6.91 54.27 35.93
CA GLU A 73 7.31 55.03 37.13
C GLU A 73 6.08 55.56 37.87
N TRP A 74 5.35 54.63 38.49
CA TRP A 74 4.06 54.89 39.13
C TRP A 74 4.11 56.02 40.16
N LEU A 75 3.15 56.92 40.03
CA LEU A 75 2.87 57.97 41.01
C LEU A 75 1.83 57.44 42.03
N LEU A 76 2.24 57.34 43.29
CA LEU A 76 1.55 56.55 44.31
C LEU A 76 1.21 57.38 45.53
N LEU A 77 -0.01 57.24 46.05
CA LEU A 77 -0.46 57.87 47.29
C LEU A 77 0.39 57.41 48.49
N ASP A 78 0.99 58.37 49.20
CA ASP A 78 1.81 58.12 50.39
C ASP A 78 0.97 57.49 51.51
N SER A 79 1.54 56.53 52.22
CA SER A 79 0.99 55.87 53.41
C SER A 79 0.54 56.80 54.54
N VAL A 80 1.03 58.05 54.61
CA VAL A 80 0.83 58.95 55.77
C VAL A 80 -0.61 59.14 56.23
N TYR A 81 -1.61 59.06 55.34
CA TYR A 81 -3.02 59.24 55.72
C TYR A 81 -3.62 58.04 56.47
N ILE A 82 -2.97 56.88 56.44
CA ILE A 82 -3.50 55.60 56.96
C ILE A 82 -2.58 54.92 57.99
N GLN A 83 -1.55 55.61 58.47
CA GLN A 83 -0.60 55.07 59.45
C GLN A 83 -1.28 54.79 60.82
N ASN A 84 -0.89 53.68 61.45
CA ASN A 84 -1.21 53.23 62.81
C ASN A 84 -2.68 52.91 63.17
N MET A 85 -3.71 53.25 62.38
CA MET A 85 -5.11 52.81 62.64
C MET A 85 -5.88 52.47 61.36
N ALA A 86 -5.81 51.21 60.92
CA ALA A 86 -6.51 50.77 59.70
C ALA A 86 -7.05 49.32 59.81
N ASN A 87 -8.25 49.18 60.40
CA ASN A 87 -9.09 48.03 60.08
C ASN A 87 -9.59 48.15 58.61
N ASN A 88 -10.15 47.08 58.05
CA ASN A 88 -10.59 47.10 56.64
C ASN A 88 -11.68 48.16 56.37
N THR A 89 -12.46 48.56 57.39
CA THR A 89 -13.47 49.62 57.28
C THR A 89 -12.85 51.00 57.06
N GLU A 90 -11.82 51.38 57.82
CA GLU A 90 -11.10 52.65 57.60
C GLU A 90 -10.30 52.62 56.29
N LYS A 91 -9.78 51.46 55.85
CA LYS A 91 -9.21 51.33 54.49
C LYS A 91 -10.24 51.68 53.42
N GLN A 92 -11.42 51.06 53.45
CA GLN A 92 -12.51 51.30 52.50
C GLN A 92 -13.00 52.76 52.53
N LYS A 93 -13.08 53.38 53.72
CA LYS A 93 -13.40 54.81 53.87
C LYS A 93 -12.37 55.72 53.22
N TRP A 94 -11.09 55.54 53.56
CA TRP A 94 -10.00 56.34 53.01
C TRP A 94 -9.88 56.19 51.50
N HIS A 95 -9.96 54.95 51.01
CA HIS A 95 -10.05 54.64 49.60
C HIS A 95 -11.21 55.41 48.94
N LYS A 96 -12.45 55.22 49.40
CA LYS A 96 -13.64 55.92 48.87
C LYS A 96 -13.53 57.45 48.91
N PHE A 97 -12.88 58.03 49.91
CA PHE A 97 -12.62 59.47 49.98
C PHE A 97 -11.65 59.91 48.89
N PHE A 98 -10.50 59.24 48.74
CA PHE A 98 -9.49 59.57 47.74
C PHE A 98 -9.93 59.25 46.29
N SER A 99 -10.77 58.23 46.07
CA SER A 99 -11.36 57.98 44.74
C SER A 99 -12.19 59.17 44.26
N ARG A 100 -12.90 59.85 45.17
CA ARG A 100 -13.66 61.10 44.88
C ARG A 100 -12.76 62.34 44.70
N LEU A 101 -11.45 62.22 44.89
CA LEU A 101 -10.47 63.27 44.60
C LEU A 101 -9.69 63.01 43.29
N GLY A 102 -9.90 61.86 42.64
CA GLY A 102 -9.22 61.44 41.41
C GLY A 102 -8.14 60.36 41.58
N VAL A 103 -8.04 59.69 42.75
CA VAL A 103 -7.07 58.60 42.96
C VAL A 103 -7.62 57.26 42.44
N THR A 104 -6.83 56.53 41.65
CA THR A 104 -7.24 55.30 40.95
C THR A 104 -6.56 54.03 41.50
N ASP A 105 -7.14 52.85 41.25
CA ASP A 105 -6.49 51.55 41.55
C ASP A 105 -5.58 51.06 40.41
N PHE A 106 -5.85 51.51 39.19
CA PHE A 106 -5.23 51.04 37.96
C PHE A 106 -5.18 52.19 36.95
N ILE A 107 -4.73 51.91 35.72
CA ILE A 107 -4.45 52.91 34.67
C ILE A 107 -5.52 53.99 34.53
N THR A 108 -5.08 55.24 34.34
CA THR A 108 -5.97 56.39 34.15
C THR A 108 -6.07 56.75 32.66
N VAL A 109 -7.29 56.73 32.12
CA VAL A 109 -7.63 57.26 30.79
C VAL A 109 -8.23 58.66 30.95
N ARG A 110 -7.81 59.64 30.14
CA ARG A 110 -8.23 61.05 30.26
C ARG A 110 -8.68 61.66 28.93
N PRO A 111 -9.70 62.56 28.95
CA PRO A 111 -10.04 63.36 27.77
C PRO A 111 -8.95 64.40 27.48
N VAL A 112 -8.47 64.45 26.24
CA VAL A 112 -7.43 65.37 25.76
C VAL A 112 -7.85 65.92 24.39
N HIS A 113 -7.67 67.21 24.15
CA HIS A 113 -7.91 67.79 22.83
C HIS A 113 -6.61 67.76 22.03
N VAL A 114 -6.60 67.01 20.94
CA VAL A 114 -5.44 66.87 20.04
C VAL A 114 -5.73 67.67 18.77
N GLU A 115 -4.97 68.75 18.53
CA GLU A 115 -4.99 69.43 17.23
C GLU A 115 -4.11 68.70 16.22
N LEU A 116 -4.55 68.62 14.97
CA LEU A 116 -3.92 67.86 13.90
C LEU A 116 -3.74 68.71 12.63
N ASP A 117 -2.53 68.63 12.08
CA ASP A 117 -2.08 69.25 10.83
C ASP A 117 -1.34 68.24 9.93
N SER A 118 -0.89 68.68 8.75
CA SER A 118 -0.30 67.83 7.70
C SER A 118 1.03 67.15 8.05
N GLU A 119 1.69 67.56 9.13
CA GLU A 119 2.93 66.95 9.62
C GLU A 119 2.63 66.07 10.84
N SER A 120 1.98 66.63 11.86
CA SER A 120 1.63 65.95 13.12
C SER A 120 0.73 64.71 12.95
N VAL A 121 -0.15 64.67 11.94
CA VAL A 121 -0.98 63.48 11.66
C VAL A 121 -0.14 62.23 11.44
N LYS A 122 1.02 62.35 10.78
CA LYS A 122 1.88 61.21 10.41
C LYS A 122 2.61 60.61 11.61
N GLU A 123 2.89 61.43 12.62
CA GLU A 123 3.48 60.98 13.90
C GLU A 123 2.41 60.56 14.93
N SER A 124 1.13 60.85 14.65
CA SER A 124 0.00 60.53 15.54
C SER A 124 -0.41 59.05 15.49
N ALA A 125 -1.20 58.64 16.50
CA ALA A 125 -1.85 57.32 16.51
C ALA A 125 -2.77 57.10 15.30
N TRP A 126 -3.39 58.16 14.77
CA TRP A 126 -4.37 58.09 13.68
C TRP A 126 -3.75 58.25 12.28
N SER A 127 -2.44 58.07 12.15
CA SER A 127 -1.70 58.13 10.87
C SER A 127 -2.24 57.17 9.81
N SER A 128 -2.88 56.06 10.21
CA SER A 128 -3.54 55.11 9.31
C SER A 128 -4.90 55.58 8.75
N LEU A 129 -5.46 56.68 9.25
CA LEU A 129 -6.79 57.18 8.86
C LEU A 129 -6.74 58.22 7.74
N GLU A 130 -5.72 58.21 6.87
CA GLU A 130 -5.51 59.22 5.82
C GLU A 130 -6.76 59.50 4.96
N GLN A 131 -7.52 58.45 4.65
CA GLN A 131 -8.77 58.51 3.86
C GLN A 131 -9.94 59.23 4.54
N LEU A 132 -9.86 59.48 5.86
CA LEU A 132 -10.91 60.18 6.62
C LEU A 132 -10.66 61.68 6.78
N TYR A 133 -9.46 62.17 6.43
CA TYR A 133 -9.12 63.59 6.53
C TYR A 133 -9.52 64.38 5.27
N PRO A 134 -9.57 65.73 5.33
CA PRO A 134 -9.75 66.56 4.15
C PRO A 134 -8.51 66.53 3.23
N GLU A 135 -8.72 66.68 1.91
CA GLU A 135 -7.63 66.84 0.93
C GLU A 135 -6.77 68.10 1.19
N ASP A 136 -7.32 69.09 1.90
CA ASP A 136 -6.63 70.30 2.33
C ASP A 136 -6.64 70.46 3.85
N PHE A 137 -5.47 70.31 4.46
CA PHE A 137 -5.23 70.50 5.90
C PHE A 137 -5.16 71.97 6.34
N SER A 138 -5.24 72.96 5.45
CA SER A 138 -5.10 74.40 5.75
C SER A 138 -6.02 74.92 6.87
N GLN A 139 -7.12 74.21 7.14
CA GLN A 139 -8.10 74.57 8.18
C GLN A 139 -7.89 73.82 9.51
N GLY A 140 -7.11 72.74 9.52
CA GLY A 140 -6.83 71.90 10.70
C GLY A 140 -8.01 71.04 11.19
N CYS A 141 -7.67 69.98 11.92
CA CYS A 141 -8.61 69.10 12.59
C CYS A 141 -8.35 69.07 14.11
N VAL A 142 -9.34 68.60 14.88
CA VAL A 142 -9.24 68.38 16.33
C VAL A 142 -9.85 67.01 16.66
N ILE A 143 -9.25 66.26 17.59
CA ILE A 143 -9.82 65.03 18.15
C ILE A 143 -10.05 65.22 19.66
N GLU A 144 -11.25 64.86 20.14
CA GLU A 144 -11.62 64.84 21.57
C GLU A 144 -11.13 63.54 22.25
N ASP A 145 -9.85 63.23 22.11
CA ASP A 145 -9.28 61.90 22.38
C ASP A 145 -9.42 61.44 23.85
N TYR A 146 -9.47 60.12 24.03
CA TYR A 146 -9.25 59.45 25.31
C TYR A 146 -7.84 58.85 25.34
N SER A 147 -6.89 59.57 25.92
CA SER A 147 -5.49 59.15 25.98
C SER A 147 -5.13 58.44 27.28
N CYS A 148 -4.07 57.63 27.24
CA CYS A 148 -3.45 57.03 28.43
C CYS A 148 -1.93 56.96 28.23
N ASP A 149 -1.21 57.92 28.81
CA ASP A 149 0.26 57.93 28.83
C ASP A 149 0.84 56.65 29.46
N GLU A 150 0.14 56.09 30.46
CA GLU A 150 0.59 54.95 31.24
C GLU A 150 0.62 53.67 30.40
N ILE A 151 -0.39 53.42 29.56
CA ILE A 151 -0.31 52.36 28.56
C ILE A 151 0.76 52.68 27.52
N ARG A 152 0.74 53.88 26.90
CA ARG A 152 1.71 54.21 25.84
C ARG A 152 3.14 53.94 26.29
N ASP A 153 3.49 54.33 27.51
CA ASP A 153 4.84 54.19 28.04
C ASP A 153 5.12 52.78 28.60
N LEU A 154 4.12 52.04 29.08
CA LEU A 154 4.25 50.62 29.39
C LEU A 154 4.54 49.77 28.14
N LEU A 155 3.93 50.10 26.99
CA LEU A 155 4.11 49.37 25.73
C LEU A 155 5.37 49.81 24.97
N LYS A 156 5.61 51.13 24.84
CA LYS A 156 6.70 51.68 23.99
C LYS A 156 7.98 52.08 24.73
N SER A 157 7.87 52.38 26.02
CA SER A 157 8.94 53.07 26.79
C SER A 157 9.35 52.29 28.05
N ASN A 158 9.14 50.97 28.04
CA ASN A 158 9.20 50.13 29.24
C ASN A 158 10.59 50.12 29.88
N LYS A 159 10.70 50.61 31.12
CA LYS A 159 11.96 50.71 31.87
C LYS A 159 12.49 49.36 32.40
N CYS A 160 11.78 48.24 32.20
CA CYS A 160 12.16 46.93 32.71
C CYS A 160 12.01 45.79 31.66
N PRO A 161 12.84 45.76 30.58
CA PRO A 161 12.74 44.74 29.53
C PRO A 161 12.85 43.30 30.04
N GLN A 162 13.67 43.07 31.08
CA GLN A 162 13.87 41.78 31.76
C GLN A 162 12.59 41.15 32.35
N LYS A 163 11.49 41.91 32.42
CA LYS A 163 10.17 41.47 32.88
C LYS A 163 9.05 41.84 31.91
N TYR A 164 9.36 42.23 30.68
CA TYR A 164 8.36 42.78 29.76
C TYR A 164 7.21 41.79 29.49
N GLU A 165 7.54 40.54 29.16
CA GLU A 165 6.56 39.46 28.96
C GLU A 165 5.57 39.32 30.13
N LEU A 166 6.06 39.07 31.35
CA LEU A 166 5.20 38.91 32.53
C LEU A 166 4.37 40.17 32.83
N GLN A 167 4.94 41.36 32.60
CA GLN A 167 4.18 42.61 32.71
C GLN A 167 3.03 42.68 31.69
N MET A 168 3.27 42.26 30.45
CA MET A 168 2.26 42.31 29.39
C MET A 168 1.18 41.22 29.56
N LYS A 169 1.54 40.01 30.03
CA LYS A 169 0.58 38.98 30.47
C LYS A 169 -0.37 39.55 31.53
N SER A 170 0.19 40.05 32.64
CA SER A 170 -0.61 40.65 33.71
C SER A 170 -1.34 41.94 33.30
N LEU A 171 -0.83 42.73 32.34
CA LEU A 171 -1.53 43.91 31.82
C LEU A 171 -2.80 43.49 31.07
N CYS A 172 -2.70 42.46 30.23
CA CYS A 172 -3.82 41.90 29.49
C CYS A 172 -4.88 41.30 30.42
N GLU A 173 -4.47 40.47 31.40
CA GLU A 173 -5.35 39.91 32.44
C GLU A 173 -6.07 41.01 33.25
N CYS A 174 -5.33 42.06 33.65
CA CYS A 174 -5.91 43.15 34.44
C CYS A 174 -6.88 44.03 33.63
N LEU A 175 -6.59 44.25 32.34
CA LEU A 175 -7.48 44.98 31.42
C LEU A 175 -8.78 44.19 31.19
N ASP A 176 -8.67 42.91 30.85
CA ASP A 176 -9.80 42.01 30.59
C ASP A 176 -10.82 42.02 31.73
N GLN A 177 -10.35 41.82 32.98
CA GLN A 177 -11.18 41.79 34.18
C GLN A 177 -12.01 43.05 34.45
N VAL A 178 -11.65 44.21 33.88
CA VAL A 178 -12.36 45.48 34.10
C VAL A 178 -12.80 46.16 32.80
N TRP A 179 -12.64 45.50 31.64
CA TRP A 179 -12.86 46.12 30.33
C TRP A 179 -14.29 46.67 30.17
N ASP A 180 -15.29 45.80 30.30
CA ASP A 180 -16.70 46.16 30.15
C ASP A 180 -17.19 47.15 31.21
N THR A 181 -16.59 47.13 32.40
CA THR A 181 -17.03 47.96 33.53
C THR A 181 -16.33 49.32 33.61
N GLN A 182 -15.14 49.47 33.02
CA GLN A 182 -14.33 50.68 33.16
C GLN A 182 -13.85 51.30 31.84
N PHE A 183 -13.44 50.49 30.86
CA PHE A 183 -12.67 50.97 29.71
C PHE A 183 -13.39 50.94 28.35
N VAL A 184 -14.37 50.05 28.14
CA VAL A 184 -15.09 49.91 26.85
C VAL A 184 -15.72 51.21 26.35
N ARG A 185 -16.10 52.12 27.26
CA ARG A 185 -16.63 53.46 26.96
C ARG A 185 -15.64 54.42 26.30
N TYR A 186 -14.34 54.17 26.40
CA TYR A 186 -13.29 55.00 25.79
C TYR A 186 -12.88 54.52 24.40
N THR A 187 -13.59 53.54 23.82
CA THR A 187 -13.26 52.95 22.51
C THR A 187 -13.42 53.90 21.33
N LYS A 188 -14.38 54.83 21.43
CA LYS A 188 -14.65 55.84 20.41
C LYS A 188 -14.39 57.25 20.92
N THR A 189 -14.00 58.11 20.00
CA THR A 189 -13.91 59.57 20.14
C THR A 189 -14.39 60.23 18.83
N LYS A 190 -14.43 61.56 18.78
CA LYS A 190 -14.84 62.35 17.62
C LYS A 190 -13.65 63.05 16.97
N LEU A 191 -13.54 62.90 15.66
CA LEU A 191 -12.81 63.81 14.79
C LEU A 191 -13.72 64.98 14.43
N ILE A 192 -13.31 66.20 14.80
CA ILE A 192 -14.03 67.45 14.55
C ILE A 192 -13.19 68.31 13.59
N ARG A 193 -13.78 68.70 12.45
CA ARG A 193 -13.18 69.71 11.56
C ARG A 193 -13.38 71.10 12.16
N LYS A 194 -12.38 71.98 12.12
CA LYS A 194 -12.46 73.34 12.71
C LYS A 194 -13.49 74.30 12.05
N ASP A 195 -14.25 73.83 11.06
CA ASP A 195 -15.43 74.54 10.53
C ASP A 195 -16.73 74.22 11.31
N ASN A 196 -16.66 73.29 12.28
CA ASN A 196 -17.76 72.74 13.09
C ASN A 196 -18.95 72.22 12.26
N LYS A 197 -18.73 71.69 11.05
CA LYS A 197 -19.79 71.16 10.17
C LYS A 197 -19.75 69.65 9.94
N GLN A 198 -18.65 68.98 10.25
CA GLN A 198 -18.57 67.52 10.24
C GLN A 198 -17.87 67.01 11.50
N GLU A 199 -18.60 66.15 12.22
CA GLU A 199 -18.06 65.23 13.22
C GLU A 199 -17.98 63.83 12.58
N ARG A 200 -16.96 63.04 12.91
CA ARG A 200 -16.86 61.62 12.55
C ARG A 200 -16.41 60.79 13.76
N ASP A 201 -17.08 59.66 14.01
CA ASP A 201 -16.61 58.65 14.96
C ASP A 201 -15.24 58.10 14.50
N VAL A 202 -14.26 58.10 15.40
CA VAL A 202 -12.94 57.44 15.22
C VAL A 202 -12.56 56.70 16.51
N GLU A 203 -11.57 55.80 16.46
CA GLU A 203 -11.06 55.15 17.66
C GLU A 203 -10.18 56.09 18.49
N SER A 204 -10.09 55.90 19.81
CA SER A 204 -9.18 56.68 20.68
C SER A 204 -7.72 56.22 20.57
N SER A 205 -6.77 57.07 20.94
CA SER A 205 -5.35 56.70 20.95
C SER A 205 -5.05 55.56 21.92
N PHE A 206 -5.73 55.53 23.08
CA PHE A 206 -5.72 54.41 24.03
C PHE A 206 -6.06 53.07 23.34
N CYS A 207 -7.10 53.06 22.51
CA CYS A 207 -7.53 51.86 21.80
C CYS A 207 -6.64 51.50 20.61
N ILE A 208 -6.12 52.48 19.87
CA ILE A 208 -5.17 52.24 18.79
C ILE A 208 -3.89 51.59 19.33
N TRP A 209 -3.30 52.14 20.41
CA TRP A 209 -2.08 51.56 21.01
C TRP A 209 -2.27 50.11 21.48
N LEU A 210 -3.45 49.75 21.99
CA LEU A 210 -3.77 48.38 22.38
C LEU A 210 -3.89 47.42 21.18
N LYS A 211 -4.32 47.89 20.01
CA LYS A 211 -4.49 47.05 18.80
C LYS A 211 -3.26 46.98 17.90
N THR A 212 -2.45 48.03 17.84
CA THR A 212 -1.40 48.19 16.81
C THR A 212 0.03 48.06 17.32
N CYS A 213 0.27 48.09 18.64
CA CYS A 213 1.61 47.88 19.18
C CYS A 213 1.92 46.38 19.29
N ASP A 214 3.19 46.00 19.09
CA ASP A 214 3.66 44.63 19.31
C ASP A 214 3.95 44.39 20.81
N TRP A 215 2.87 44.18 21.58
CA TRP A 215 2.93 44.05 23.04
C TRP A 215 2.39 42.74 23.60
N LEU A 216 1.50 42.06 22.88
CA LEU A 216 0.80 40.90 23.43
C LEU A 216 1.72 39.67 23.36
N PRO A 217 2.03 39.00 24.49
CA PRO A 217 2.91 37.83 24.50
C PRO A 217 2.32 36.67 23.70
N ALA A 218 3.18 35.98 22.96
CA ALA A 218 2.79 34.97 22.01
C ALA A 218 3.87 33.89 21.86
N ILE A 219 3.45 32.67 21.54
CA ILE A 219 4.34 31.53 21.25
C ILE A 219 4.42 31.37 19.74
N GLU A 220 5.60 31.58 19.17
CA GLU A 220 5.94 31.21 17.80
C GLU A 220 6.71 29.89 17.83
N VAL A 221 6.25 28.89 17.07
CA VAL A 221 6.91 27.59 16.99
C VAL A 221 7.56 27.44 15.62
N LYS A 222 8.89 27.39 15.60
CA LYS A 222 9.69 27.20 14.38
C LYS A 222 10.06 25.73 14.23
N ALA A 223 9.93 25.21 13.01
CA ALA A 223 10.19 23.81 12.69
C ALA A 223 11.33 23.70 11.66
N GLU A 224 12.44 23.09 12.07
CA GLU A 224 13.61 22.86 11.22
C GLU A 224 13.66 21.39 10.79
N VAL A 225 13.73 21.11 9.48
CA VAL A 225 13.95 19.76 8.95
C VAL A 225 15.43 19.59 8.58
N SER A 226 16.11 18.67 9.25
CA SER A 226 17.53 18.38 9.00
C SER A 226 17.77 17.64 7.67
N SER A 227 19.04 17.51 7.27
CA SER A 227 19.47 16.71 6.11
C SER A 227 19.10 15.23 6.19
N ASN A 228 18.79 14.74 7.40
CA ASN A 228 18.47 13.35 7.68
C ASN A 228 16.97 13.19 7.99
N ASP A 229 16.16 14.16 7.58
CA ASP A 229 14.70 14.25 7.74
C ASP A 229 14.19 14.29 9.19
N ILE A 230 15.09 14.30 10.18
CA ILE A 230 14.76 14.56 11.59
C ILE A 230 14.26 16.00 11.72
N ILE A 231 13.10 16.15 12.34
CA ILE A 231 12.46 17.43 12.66
C ILE A 231 12.96 17.92 14.02
N LYS A 232 13.18 19.23 14.14
CA LYS A 232 13.41 19.93 15.40
C LYS A 232 12.45 21.10 15.52
N TYR A 233 11.62 21.10 16.56
CA TYR A 233 10.83 22.26 16.95
C TYR A 233 11.61 23.14 17.92
N THR A 234 11.43 24.45 17.80
CA THR A 234 11.91 25.46 18.75
C THR A 234 10.81 26.47 19.03
N GLU A 235 10.38 26.54 20.28
CA GLU A 235 9.42 27.53 20.77
C GLU A 235 10.16 28.82 21.11
N GLU A 236 9.69 29.94 20.57
CA GLU A 236 10.18 31.28 20.88
C GLU A 236 9.03 32.15 21.39
N ILE A 237 9.18 32.69 22.60
CA ILE A 237 8.24 33.67 23.15
C ILE A 237 8.53 35.03 22.51
N CYS A 238 7.56 35.52 21.74
CA CYS A 238 7.62 36.80 21.06
C CYS A 238 6.51 37.74 21.57
N HIS A 239 6.51 38.98 21.07
CA HIS A 239 5.46 39.97 21.34
C HIS A 239 4.96 40.47 19.99
N MET A 240 3.65 40.47 19.79
CA MET A 240 3.04 40.84 18.52
C MET A 240 1.78 41.67 18.73
N LYS A 241 1.37 42.40 17.67
CA LYS A 241 0.05 43.02 17.61
C LYS A 241 -1.04 41.94 17.76
N PRO A 242 -2.10 42.15 18.56
CA PRO A 242 -3.10 41.11 18.80
C PRO A 242 -3.78 40.57 17.53
N SER A 243 -3.95 41.41 16.49
CA SER A 243 -4.58 40.99 15.22
C SER A 243 -3.72 40.06 14.34
N ALA A 244 -2.50 39.73 14.76
CA ALA A 244 -1.67 38.69 14.13
C ALA A 244 -1.83 37.31 14.77
N LEU A 245 -2.49 37.21 15.93
CA LEU A 245 -2.47 36.03 16.79
C LEU A 245 -3.79 35.26 16.78
N TYR A 246 -3.69 33.94 16.84
CA TYR A 246 -4.82 33.04 17.08
C TYR A 246 -4.98 32.75 18.58
N TYR A 247 -6.22 32.56 19.02
CA TYR A 247 -6.48 31.94 20.33
C TYR A 247 -6.31 30.41 20.22
N PRO A 248 -5.65 29.73 21.17
CA PRO A 248 -5.34 28.30 21.07
C PRO A 248 -6.55 27.39 21.40
N PHE A 249 -7.67 27.58 20.71
CA PHE A 249 -8.80 26.64 20.78
C PHE A 249 -8.44 25.31 20.10
N PRO A 250 -8.92 24.14 20.60
CA PRO A 250 -8.59 22.83 20.05
C PRO A 250 -8.82 22.69 18.53
N ASP A 251 -9.94 23.22 18.01
CA ASP A 251 -10.25 23.15 16.57
C ASP A 251 -9.31 24.00 15.71
N ILE A 252 -8.80 25.11 16.26
CA ILE A 252 -7.80 25.95 15.57
C ILE A 252 -6.45 25.25 15.56
N VAL A 253 -6.02 24.71 16.72
CA VAL A 253 -4.76 23.96 16.84
C VAL A 253 -4.79 22.69 15.97
N LYS A 254 -5.96 22.04 15.83
CA LYS A 254 -6.18 20.90 14.92
C LYS A 254 -6.06 21.25 13.43
N LEU A 255 -6.28 22.51 13.04
CA LEU A 255 -6.28 22.97 11.64
C LEU A 255 -5.07 23.83 11.24
N LEU A 256 -4.35 24.42 12.19
CA LEU A 256 -3.18 25.27 11.92
C LEU A 256 -1.91 24.75 12.59
N TYR A 257 -2.04 23.91 13.62
CA TYR A 257 -0.95 23.28 14.37
C TYR A 257 0.16 24.29 14.71
N TYR A 258 1.44 23.96 14.57
CA TYR A 258 2.55 24.90 14.87
C TYR A 258 2.67 26.07 13.88
N THR A 259 1.93 26.08 12.76
CA THR A 259 2.24 26.92 11.58
C THR A 259 1.85 28.40 11.71
N VAL A 260 1.18 28.75 12.81
CA VAL A 260 0.77 30.11 13.17
C VAL A 260 1.13 30.42 14.62
N THR A 261 1.22 31.71 14.94
CA THR A 261 1.53 32.19 16.29
C THR A 261 0.27 32.25 17.15
N TYR A 262 0.34 31.70 18.37
CA TYR A 262 -0.78 31.74 19.33
C TYR A 262 -0.51 32.74 20.45
N VAL A 263 -1.56 33.35 21.00
CA VAL A 263 -1.46 34.20 22.19
C VAL A 263 -1.15 33.37 23.44
N ASP A 264 -0.19 33.83 24.24
CA ASP A 264 0.24 33.23 25.51
C ASP A 264 -0.32 34.03 26.69
N VAL A 265 -1.65 34.13 26.74
CA VAL A 265 -2.40 34.84 27.79
C VAL A 265 -3.75 34.15 28.00
N ASN A 266 -4.11 33.91 29.28
CA ASN A 266 -5.44 33.45 29.66
C ASN A 266 -6.40 34.64 29.78
N PHE A 267 -7.51 34.64 29.04
CA PHE A 267 -8.61 35.58 29.24
C PHE A 267 -9.63 35.01 30.24
N SER A 268 -10.37 35.88 30.94
CA SER A 268 -11.25 35.47 32.04
C SER A 268 -12.44 34.61 31.61
N THR A 269 -12.81 34.64 30.32
CA THR A 269 -13.80 33.76 29.69
C THR A 269 -13.52 33.58 28.20
N ASP A 270 -13.96 32.47 27.61
CA ASP A 270 -13.92 32.18 26.15
C ASP A 270 -14.73 33.17 25.29
N LYS A 271 -15.46 34.10 25.93
CA LYS A 271 -16.31 35.09 25.28
C LYS A 271 -15.83 36.52 25.48
N SER A 272 -14.63 36.72 26.05
CA SER A 272 -14.03 38.04 26.36
C SER A 272 -14.29 39.08 25.26
N THR A 273 -14.95 40.16 25.67
CA THR A 273 -15.20 41.34 24.85
C THR A 273 -13.92 42.13 24.58
N PHE A 274 -12.97 42.11 25.53
CA PHE A 274 -11.65 42.72 25.37
C PHE A 274 -10.82 42.00 24.32
N ALA A 275 -10.74 40.67 24.41
CA ALA A 275 -9.97 39.85 23.47
C ALA A 275 -10.51 39.98 22.03
N LYS A 276 -11.85 40.06 21.88
CA LYS A 276 -12.53 40.38 20.61
C LYS A 276 -12.28 41.82 20.15
N PHE A 277 -12.30 42.80 21.06
CA PHE A 277 -11.95 44.19 20.75
C PHE A 277 -10.50 44.34 20.24
N LEU A 278 -9.55 43.58 20.81
CA LEU A 278 -8.16 43.56 20.35
C LEU A 278 -8.01 43.01 18.92
N GLY A 279 -8.99 42.25 18.42
CA GLY A 279 -8.97 41.65 17.09
C GLY A 279 -8.24 40.30 17.02
N LEU A 280 -8.12 39.59 18.14
CA LEU A 280 -7.61 38.20 18.16
C LEU A 280 -8.48 37.28 17.31
N LYS A 281 -7.86 36.29 16.64
CA LYS A 281 -8.57 35.32 15.81
C LYS A 281 -9.10 34.15 16.66
N PHE A 282 -10.43 34.05 16.76
CA PHE A 282 -11.17 32.99 17.47
C PHE A 282 -11.77 31.93 16.54
N GLU A 283 -11.64 32.12 15.23
CA GLU A 283 -12.14 31.27 14.16
C GLU A 283 -11.10 31.31 13.02
N VAL A 284 -11.09 30.30 12.14
CA VAL A 284 -10.21 30.27 10.95
C VAL A 284 -11.06 30.41 9.69
N SER A 285 -10.71 31.36 8.82
CA SER A 285 -11.39 31.50 7.53
C SER A 285 -10.87 30.47 6.50
N LEU A 286 -11.73 30.07 5.55
CA LEU A 286 -11.32 29.18 4.46
C LEU A 286 -10.20 29.82 3.60
N ASP A 287 -10.19 31.15 3.48
CA ASP A 287 -9.12 31.88 2.80
C ASP A 287 -7.80 31.87 3.60
N ASP A 288 -7.84 31.98 4.95
CA ASP A 288 -6.63 31.77 5.79
C ASP A 288 -6.07 30.36 5.62
N LEU A 289 -6.92 29.33 5.56
CA LEU A 289 -6.50 27.94 5.32
C LEU A 289 -5.88 27.77 3.92
N ILE A 290 -6.56 28.23 2.87
CA ILE A 290 -6.04 28.16 1.48
C ILE A 290 -4.68 28.87 1.38
N ASN A 291 -4.55 30.06 1.97
CA ASN A 291 -3.30 30.82 1.92
C ASN A 291 -2.19 30.17 2.76
N SER A 292 -2.52 29.53 3.89
CA SER A 292 -1.58 28.75 4.70
C SER A 292 -1.06 27.54 3.91
N LEU A 293 -1.94 26.74 3.32
CA LEU A 293 -1.57 25.56 2.54
C LEU A 293 -0.72 25.92 1.31
N LYS A 294 -1.02 27.03 0.63
CA LYS A 294 -0.16 27.58 -0.44
C LYS A 294 1.21 27.99 0.08
N LYS A 295 1.30 28.66 1.23
CA LYS A 295 2.57 29.06 1.87
C LYS A 295 3.42 27.84 2.22
N TRP A 296 2.82 26.74 2.67
CA TRP A 296 3.54 25.47 2.94
C TRP A 296 4.09 24.84 1.65
N GLY A 297 3.34 24.94 0.55
CA GLY A 297 3.75 24.46 -0.77
C GLY A 297 4.75 25.35 -1.53
N GLN A 298 4.92 26.61 -1.14
CA GLN A 298 5.67 27.60 -1.91
C GLN A 298 7.13 27.18 -2.13
N ARG A 299 7.50 26.88 -3.39
CA ARG A 299 8.85 26.44 -3.78
C ARG A 299 9.83 27.59 -3.92
N SER A 300 11.12 27.32 -3.69
CA SER A 300 12.22 28.21 -4.11
C SER A 300 12.46 28.13 -5.62
N ASP A 301 12.42 26.91 -6.15
CA ASP A 301 12.78 26.54 -7.52
C ASP A 301 11.75 25.53 -8.06
N ALA A 302 11.43 25.58 -9.35
CA ALA A 302 10.34 24.81 -9.94
C ALA A 302 10.41 23.30 -9.63
N ASP A 303 11.61 22.73 -9.76
CA ASP A 303 11.87 21.29 -9.67
C ASP A 303 12.15 20.80 -8.23
N THR A 304 12.10 21.69 -7.22
CA THR A 304 12.40 21.34 -5.82
C THR A 304 11.14 21.45 -4.95
N PRO A 305 10.51 20.32 -4.57
CA PRO A 305 9.38 20.33 -3.64
C PRO A 305 9.72 20.89 -2.27
N SER A 306 8.86 21.79 -1.77
CA SER A 306 9.00 22.36 -0.43
C SER A 306 8.86 21.30 0.65
N ARG A 307 9.74 21.37 1.65
CA ARG A 307 9.72 20.48 2.82
C ARG A 307 8.81 21.06 3.90
N PHE A 308 7.83 20.27 4.34
CA PHE A 308 6.89 20.62 5.39
C PHE A 308 6.89 19.52 6.46
N PRO A 309 7.27 19.79 7.73
CA PRO A 309 7.07 18.86 8.82
C PRO A 309 5.62 18.92 9.33
N THR A 310 5.01 17.77 9.62
CA THR A 310 3.66 17.68 10.21
C THR A 310 3.35 16.26 10.67
N SER A 311 2.49 16.10 11.68
CA SER A 311 1.86 14.81 11.97
C SER A 311 0.87 14.42 10.87
N HIS A 312 0.59 13.12 10.75
CA HIS A 312 -0.45 12.60 9.85
C HIS A 312 -1.83 13.15 10.24
N GLN A 313 -2.13 13.19 11.55
CA GLN A 313 -3.42 13.63 12.07
C GLN A 313 -3.75 15.10 11.72
N HIS A 314 -2.76 16.00 11.76
CA HIS A 314 -2.95 17.40 11.37
C HIS A 314 -3.30 17.53 9.87
N ILE A 315 -2.49 16.95 8.98
CA ILE A 315 -2.69 17.14 7.54
C ILE A 315 -3.95 16.43 7.01
N MET A 316 -4.38 15.31 7.63
CA MET A 316 -5.69 14.71 7.31
C MET A 316 -6.86 15.53 7.86
N SER A 317 -6.74 16.12 9.06
CA SER A 317 -7.74 17.06 9.58
C SER A 317 -7.90 18.26 8.65
N PHE A 318 -6.79 18.76 8.11
CA PHE A 318 -6.75 19.87 7.14
C PHE A 318 -7.50 19.53 5.85
N TYR A 319 -7.14 18.41 5.19
CA TYR A 319 -7.77 18.02 3.93
C TYR A 319 -9.25 17.62 4.11
N ASN A 320 -9.62 17.00 5.22
CA ASN A 320 -11.03 16.71 5.51
C ASN A 320 -11.85 18.00 5.63
N HIS A 321 -11.38 18.97 6.42
CA HIS A 321 -12.07 20.26 6.55
C HIS A 321 -12.17 21.03 5.22
N LEU A 322 -11.13 20.99 4.37
CA LEU A 322 -11.22 21.53 3.01
C LEU A 322 -12.22 20.76 2.13
N SER A 323 -12.33 19.44 2.29
CA SER A 323 -13.25 18.61 1.50
C SER A 323 -14.73 18.86 1.83
N GLU A 324 -15.01 19.17 3.09
CA GLU A 324 -16.35 19.49 3.59
C GLU A 324 -16.82 20.89 3.17
N ASN A 325 -15.89 21.85 3.10
CA ASN A 325 -16.21 23.28 2.98
C ASN A 325 -15.91 23.91 1.61
N LEU A 326 -15.08 23.29 0.75
CA LEU A 326 -14.78 23.82 -0.59
C LEU A 326 -15.68 23.22 -1.67
N THR A 327 -16.13 24.07 -2.61
CA THR A 327 -16.83 23.57 -3.80
C THR A 327 -15.90 22.77 -4.71
N LYS A 328 -16.47 21.84 -5.49
CA LYS A 328 -15.72 21.03 -6.47
C LYS A 328 -14.86 21.87 -7.44
N LYS A 329 -15.28 23.10 -7.74
CA LYS A 329 -14.49 24.02 -8.56
C LYS A 329 -13.29 24.57 -7.79
N GLN A 330 -13.45 25.03 -6.55
CA GLN A 330 -12.33 25.51 -5.72
C GLN A 330 -11.28 24.42 -5.48
N ILE A 331 -11.71 23.18 -5.21
CA ILE A 331 -10.81 22.02 -5.05
C ILE A 331 -9.98 21.80 -6.32
N GLN A 332 -10.61 21.88 -7.50
CA GLN A 332 -9.91 21.79 -8.79
C GLN A 332 -8.99 22.99 -9.04
N ASP A 333 -9.48 24.21 -8.85
CA ASP A 333 -8.71 25.44 -9.07
C ASP A 333 -7.47 25.56 -8.16
N LEU A 334 -7.50 24.91 -6.99
CA LEU A 334 -6.42 24.81 -6.01
C LEU A 334 -5.38 23.74 -6.41
N LEU A 335 -5.82 22.48 -6.59
CA LEU A 335 -4.95 21.35 -6.91
C LEU A 335 -4.37 21.38 -8.35
N ASP A 336 -4.97 22.16 -9.26
CA ASP A 336 -4.48 22.36 -10.63
C ASP A 336 -3.27 23.31 -10.72
N LYS A 337 -3.15 24.26 -9.77
CA LYS A 337 -2.21 25.39 -9.88
C LYS A 337 -1.14 25.44 -8.80
N GLU A 338 -1.38 24.84 -7.64
CA GLU A 338 -0.56 25.01 -6.44
C GLU A 338 0.04 23.66 -5.98
N PRO A 339 1.32 23.62 -5.55
CA PRO A 339 1.97 22.41 -5.02
C PRO A 339 1.49 22.07 -3.59
N VAL A 340 0.22 21.67 -3.45
CA VAL A 340 -0.45 21.55 -2.13
C VAL A 340 -0.67 20.12 -1.63
N ILE A 341 -0.07 19.12 -2.27
CA ILE A 341 -0.29 17.70 -1.96
C ILE A 341 0.86 17.16 -1.12
N PHE A 342 0.59 16.86 0.15
CA PHE A 342 1.59 16.37 1.10
C PHE A 342 1.91 14.89 0.89
N VAL A 343 3.21 14.57 0.81
CA VAL A 343 3.72 13.19 0.78
C VAL A 343 4.89 13.06 1.75
N PRO A 344 4.83 12.19 2.78
CA PRO A 344 5.91 12.07 3.78
C PRO A 344 7.14 11.36 3.19
N VAL A 345 8.32 11.81 3.61
CA VAL A 345 9.62 11.27 3.20
C VAL A 345 9.96 10.04 4.05
N MET A 346 10.04 8.88 3.39
CA MET A 346 10.42 7.61 4.01
C MET A 346 11.91 7.59 4.37
N THR A 347 12.25 7.90 5.62
CA THR A 347 13.64 7.95 6.08
C THR A 347 14.28 6.56 6.08
N ARG A 348 15.44 6.41 5.42
CA ARG A 348 16.25 5.17 5.42
C ARG A 348 16.83 4.89 6.82
N GLY A 349 16.03 4.28 7.67
CA GLY A 349 16.37 3.96 9.07
C GLY A 349 15.23 3.33 9.88
N TYR A 350 13.98 3.50 9.44
CA TYR A 350 12.83 2.77 9.98
C TYR A 350 12.55 1.53 9.15
N ASP A 351 12.42 0.37 9.79
CA ASP A 351 12.10 -0.88 9.10
C ASP A 351 10.71 -0.84 8.49
N LYS A 352 10.53 -1.48 7.33
CA LYS A 352 9.26 -1.48 6.56
C LYS A 352 8.07 -2.07 7.32
N GLY A 353 8.30 -2.77 8.45
CA GLY A 353 7.26 -3.28 9.34
C GLY A 353 6.83 -2.34 10.47
N ASP A 354 7.59 -1.29 10.78
CA ASP A 354 7.30 -0.40 11.93
C ASP A 354 6.43 0.82 11.58
N LEU A 355 6.22 1.11 10.29
CA LEU A 355 5.17 2.05 9.84
C LEU A 355 3.78 1.65 10.35
N PHE A 356 3.52 0.35 10.49
CA PHE A 356 2.29 -0.23 11.03
C PHE A 356 2.19 -0.11 12.57
N LYS A 357 3.20 0.46 13.24
CA LYS A 357 3.24 0.68 14.70
C LYS A 357 3.51 2.13 15.08
N GLN A 358 3.73 3.03 14.12
CA GLN A 358 3.81 4.45 14.39
C GLN A 358 2.42 4.97 14.78
N LYS A 359 2.32 5.63 15.92
CA LYS A 359 1.11 6.37 16.28
C LYS A 359 0.88 7.47 15.24
N PHE A 360 -0.37 7.67 14.80
CA PHE A 360 -0.77 8.72 13.84
C PHE A 360 -0.40 10.16 14.25
N ASP A 361 -0.02 10.34 15.51
CA ASP A 361 0.37 11.59 16.17
C ASP A 361 1.90 11.87 16.11
N VAL A 362 2.69 11.02 15.43
CA VAL A 362 4.13 11.27 15.21
C VAL A 362 4.31 12.23 14.04
N ASP A 363 5.08 13.30 14.24
CA ASP A 363 5.49 14.22 13.19
C ASP A 363 6.43 13.57 12.16
N VAL A 364 6.14 13.80 10.88
CA VAL A 364 6.95 13.32 9.75
C VAL A 364 7.29 14.46 8.80
N ALA A 365 8.51 14.46 8.29
CA ALA A 365 8.93 15.41 7.26
C ALA A 365 8.35 14.97 5.92
N GLY A 366 7.65 15.84 5.20
CA GLY A 366 7.11 15.56 3.88
C GLY A 366 7.43 16.60 2.83
N GLN A 367 7.10 16.26 1.59
CA GLN A 367 7.23 17.11 0.42
C GLN A 367 5.85 17.60 -0.04
N MET A 368 5.80 18.85 -0.49
CA MET A 368 4.59 19.47 -1.03
C MET A 368 4.61 19.44 -2.57
N LEU A 369 3.73 18.61 -3.14
CA LEU A 369 3.72 18.20 -4.54
C LEU A 369 2.54 18.77 -5.34
N CYS A 370 2.75 18.90 -6.64
CA CYS A 370 1.75 19.22 -7.66
C CYS A 370 0.96 17.98 -8.07
N ARG A 371 -0.25 18.15 -8.60
CA ARG A 371 -1.12 17.06 -9.09
C ARG A 371 -0.46 16.15 -10.13
N GLN A 372 0.48 16.68 -10.92
CA GLN A 372 1.21 15.96 -11.96
C GLN A 372 2.32 15.04 -11.39
N GLU A 373 2.78 15.31 -10.16
CA GLU A 373 3.88 14.59 -9.49
C GLU A 373 3.36 13.41 -8.65
N VAL A 374 2.06 13.10 -8.70
CA VAL A 374 1.45 12.07 -7.86
C VAL A 374 0.41 11.22 -8.60
N TRP A 375 0.36 9.94 -8.24
CA TRP A 375 -0.73 9.01 -8.55
C TRP A 375 -1.47 8.63 -7.26
N TRP A 376 -2.76 8.29 -7.35
CA TRP A 376 -3.46 7.73 -6.19
C TRP A 376 -2.97 6.31 -5.87
N GLU A 377 -3.07 5.34 -6.79
CA GLU A 377 -2.65 3.95 -6.58
C GLU A 377 -1.91 3.35 -7.79
N ASP A 378 -0.82 2.61 -7.54
CA ASP A 378 -0.27 1.65 -8.49
C ASP A 378 -0.75 0.25 -8.08
N LYS A 379 -1.60 -0.36 -8.89
CA LYS A 379 -2.14 -1.71 -8.64
C LYS A 379 -1.09 -2.80 -8.82
N THR A 380 -0.07 -2.58 -9.64
CA THR A 380 0.99 -3.55 -9.92
C THR A 380 2.05 -3.58 -8.81
N GLY A 381 2.24 -2.46 -8.09
CA GLY A 381 3.29 -2.23 -7.10
C GLY A 381 4.69 -2.03 -7.69
N LEU A 382 4.80 -1.97 -9.02
CA LEU A 382 6.08 -1.99 -9.73
C LEU A 382 6.76 -0.63 -9.78
N PHE A 383 6.01 0.49 -9.77
CA PHE A 383 6.62 1.82 -9.68
C PHE A 383 7.33 2.00 -8.32
N GLN A 384 6.79 1.42 -7.25
CA GLN A 384 7.47 1.41 -5.94
C GLN A 384 8.65 0.43 -5.92
N LYS A 385 8.51 -0.75 -6.54
CA LYS A 385 9.59 -1.76 -6.63
C LYS A 385 10.83 -1.23 -7.36
N TYR A 386 10.63 -0.56 -8.48
CA TYR A 386 11.69 -0.07 -9.36
C TYR A 386 12.10 1.39 -9.10
N GLN A 387 11.57 2.03 -8.05
CA GLN A 387 11.78 3.46 -7.77
C GLN A 387 13.25 3.86 -7.66
N GLU A 388 14.12 3.02 -7.07
CA GLU A 388 15.54 3.32 -6.94
C GLU A 388 16.22 3.38 -8.32
N ILE A 389 15.94 2.41 -9.20
CA ILE A 389 16.45 2.39 -10.58
C ILE A 389 15.94 3.59 -11.39
N LEU A 390 14.63 3.90 -11.29
CA LEU A 390 14.04 5.06 -11.96
C LEU A 390 14.67 6.39 -11.50
N THR A 391 15.11 6.46 -10.24
CA THR A 391 15.81 7.62 -9.67
C THR A 391 17.26 7.71 -10.17
N GLU A 392 17.98 6.58 -10.21
CA GLU A 392 19.37 6.50 -10.69
C GLU A 392 19.52 6.86 -12.18
N ILE A 393 18.53 6.53 -13.01
CA ILE A 393 18.51 6.88 -14.44
C ILE A 393 17.86 8.24 -14.73
N HIS A 394 17.42 8.96 -13.71
CA HIS A 394 16.71 10.25 -13.81
C HIS A 394 15.47 10.23 -14.71
N ALA A 395 14.66 9.17 -14.64
CA ALA A 395 13.40 9.10 -15.39
C ALA A 395 12.29 9.93 -14.70
N ASP A 396 11.53 10.72 -15.47
CA ASP A 396 10.47 11.59 -14.94
C ASP A 396 9.41 10.83 -14.13
N ILE A 397 9.06 9.61 -14.57
CA ILE A 397 8.16 8.71 -13.84
C ILE A 397 8.69 8.27 -12.46
N GLY A 398 10.00 8.32 -12.22
CA GLY A 398 10.62 8.04 -10.91
C GLY A 398 10.44 9.16 -9.89
N ASN A 399 10.30 10.40 -10.38
CA ASN A 399 10.05 11.57 -9.53
C ASN A 399 8.65 11.49 -8.89
N LYS A 400 7.68 10.90 -9.59
CA LYS A 400 6.29 10.76 -9.11
C LYS A 400 6.17 9.88 -7.87
N LYS A 401 5.12 10.12 -7.07
CA LYS A 401 4.83 9.40 -5.80
C LYS A 401 3.42 8.84 -5.76
N ILE A 402 3.24 7.74 -5.03
CA ILE A 402 1.93 7.06 -4.84
C ILE A 402 1.31 7.55 -3.53
N LEU A 403 0.06 8.04 -3.55
CA LEU A 403 -0.59 8.56 -2.34
C LEU A 403 -1.18 7.45 -1.45
N SER A 404 -1.79 6.41 -2.04
CA SER A 404 -2.52 5.39 -1.30
C SER A 404 -1.66 4.55 -0.37
N SER A 405 -0.34 4.47 -0.59
CA SER A 405 0.60 3.85 0.35
C SER A 405 0.72 4.59 1.68
N TYR A 406 0.36 5.89 1.71
CA TYR A 406 0.38 6.72 2.90
C TYR A 406 -1.04 6.98 3.44
N LEU A 407 -2.00 7.18 2.54
CA LEU A 407 -3.40 7.51 2.89
C LEU A 407 -4.28 6.29 3.20
N LYS A 408 -3.74 5.06 3.11
CA LYS A 408 -4.51 3.80 3.19
C LYS A 408 -5.36 3.64 4.45
N TYR A 409 -4.86 4.19 5.56
CA TYR A 409 -5.42 4.06 6.91
C TYR A 409 -6.27 5.27 7.32
N SER A 410 -6.53 6.21 6.39
CA SER A 410 -7.57 7.19 6.64
C SER A 410 -8.92 6.57 6.35
N VAL A 411 -9.66 6.23 7.42
CA VAL A 411 -11.03 5.68 7.39
C VAL A 411 -12.01 6.58 6.60
N SER A 412 -11.65 7.86 6.39
CA SER A 412 -12.41 8.80 5.57
C SER A 412 -12.36 8.48 4.06
N SER A 413 -13.40 7.79 3.58
CA SER A 413 -13.72 7.68 2.13
C SER A 413 -13.78 9.04 1.42
N GLY A 414 -14.06 10.11 2.18
CA GLY A 414 -14.01 11.51 1.75
C GLY A 414 -12.68 11.95 1.15
N LEU A 415 -11.52 11.57 1.70
CA LEU A 415 -10.22 12.01 1.14
C LEU A 415 -9.95 11.46 -0.26
N ARG A 416 -10.35 10.20 -0.53
CA ARG A 416 -10.26 9.64 -1.89
C ARG A 416 -11.14 10.44 -2.86
N GLU A 417 -12.34 10.83 -2.45
CA GLU A 417 -13.24 11.63 -3.28
C GLU A 417 -12.80 13.11 -3.40
N PHE A 418 -12.13 13.68 -2.41
CA PHE A 418 -11.50 15.01 -2.46
C PHE A 418 -10.40 15.06 -3.53
N PHE A 419 -9.44 14.14 -3.46
CA PHE A 419 -8.34 14.07 -4.42
C PHE A 419 -8.81 13.67 -5.84
N LYS A 420 -9.81 12.80 -5.94
CA LYS A 420 -10.53 12.49 -7.19
C LYS A 420 -11.30 13.70 -7.74
N THR A 421 -11.93 14.51 -6.88
CA THR A 421 -12.56 15.78 -7.26
C THR A 421 -11.53 16.76 -7.79
N GLY A 422 -10.34 16.85 -7.18
CA GLY A 422 -9.17 17.59 -7.67
C GLY A 422 -8.53 17.06 -8.96
N ARG A 423 -9.05 15.96 -9.51
CA ARG A 423 -8.56 15.27 -10.71
C ARG A 423 -7.13 14.72 -10.57
N ILE A 424 -6.70 14.32 -9.38
CA ILE A 424 -5.48 13.51 -9.24
C ILE A 424 -5.61 12.25 -10.12
N GLN A 425 -4.51 11.89 -10.78
CA GLN A 425 -4.45 10.72 -11.63
C GLN A 425 -4.60 9.45 -10.78
N MET A 426 -5.70 8.70 -10.97
CA MET A 426 -6.05 7.60 -10.07
C MET A 426 -5.05 6.44 -10.12
N CYS A 427 -4.47 6.15 -11.29
CA CYS A 427 -3.38 5.19 -11.46
C CYS A 427 -2.50 5.61 -12.65
N PRO A 428 -1.25 5.10 -12.75
CA PRO A 428 -0.39 5.39 -13.89
C PRO A 428 -1.08 5.07 -15.23
N ASP A 429 -0.78 5.86 -16.26
CA ASP A 429 -1.37 5.67 -17.59
C ASP A 429 -0.59 4.66 -18.45
N VAL A 430 -1.09 4.36 -19.64
CA VAL A 430 -0.50 3.32 -20.50
C VAL A 430 0.80 3.76 -21.15
N GLU A 431 1.06 5.06 -21.19
CA GLU A 431 2.33 5.63 -21.63
C GLU A 431 3.38 5.48 -20.50
N GLU A 432 3.01 5.80 -19.26
CA GLU A 432 3.88 5.61 -18.08
C GLU A 432 4.20 4.13 -17.81
N TYR A 433 3.23 3.22 -17.95
CA TYR A 433 3.48 1.77 -17.87
C TYR A 433 4.36 1.27 -19.04
N ALA A 434 4.25 1.86 -20.23
CA ALA A 434 5.12 1.52 -21.37
C ALA A 434 6.57 1.99 -21.14
N GLU A 435 6.77 3.19 -20.59
CA GLU A 435 8.08 3.70 -20.17
C GLU A 435 8.69 2.84 -19.05
N LEU A 436 7.89 2.44 -18.05
CA LEU A 436 8.33 1.51 -17.01
C LEU A 436 8.83 0.18 -17.60
N LEU A 437 8.14 -0.39 -18.60
CA LEU A 437 8.58 -1.61 -19.29
C LEU A 437 9.95 -1.42 -19.97
N VAL A 438 10.15 -0.30 -20.68
CA VAL A 438 11.44 0.02 -21.31
C VAL A 438 12.55 0.12 -20.26
N HIS A 439 12.30 0.80 -19.14
CA HIS A 439 13.28 0.95 -18.07
C HIS A 439 13.60 -0.39 -17.38
N VAL A 440 12.60 -1.19 -17.02
CA VAL A 440 12.78 -2.53 -16.44
C VAL A 440 13.58 -3.45 -17.36
N ALA A 441 13.31 -3.43 -18.67
CA ALA A 441 14.07 -4.21 -19.64
C ALA A 441 15.51 -3.69 -19.80
N SER A 442 15.71 -2.37 -19.87
CA SER A 442 17.05 -1.77 -19.99
C SER A 442 17.96 -2.03 -18.78
N ALA A 443 17.38 -2.20 -17.59
CA ALA A 443 18.11 -2.44 -16.34
C ALA A 443 18.61 -3.89 -16.18
N GLN A 444 18.12 -4.84 -16.99
CA GLN A 444 18.47 -6.26 -16.85
C GLN A 444 19.01 -6.88 -18.13
N ASN A 445 20.26 -7.34 -18.11
CA ASN A 445 20.87 -8.05 -19.26
C ASN A 445 20.26 -9.45 -19.56
N ARG A 446 19.42 -9.99 -18.68
CA ARG A 446 18.76 -11.31 -18.82
C ARG A 446 17.37 -11.29 -18.19
N VAL A 447 16.48 -12.11 -18.72
CA VAL A 447 15.11 -12.27 -18.20
C VAL A 447 15.10 -13.30 -17.08
N GLU A 448 14.96 -12.83 -15.83
CA GLU A 448 14.78 -13.68 -14.65
C GLU A 448 13.29 -13.98 -14.37
N SER A 449 12.99 -15.01 -13.57
CA SER A 449 11.61 -15.46 -13.28
C SER A 449 10.76 -14.35 -12.65
N GLU A 450 11.34 -13.60 -11.71
CA GLU A 450 10.64 -12.54 -11.00
C GLU A 450 10.30 -11.35 -11.92
N THR A 451 11.27 -10.89 -12.71
CA THR A 451 11.06 -9.79 -13.65
C THR A 451 10.22 -10.20 -14.87
N LEU A 452 10.22 -11.49 -15.26
CA LEU A 452 9.25 -12.02 -16.21
C LEU A 452 7.82 -11.84 -15.69
N GLN A 453 7.55 -12.16 -14.42
CA GLN A 453 6.23 -11.92 -13.82
C GLN A 453 5.89 -10.43 -13.78
N ASP A 454 6.87 -9.57 -13.51
CA ASP A 454 6.63 -8.11 -13.49
C ASP A 454 6.31 -7.56 -14.88
N VAL A 455 7.02 -8.00 -15.93
CA VAL A 455 6.68 -7.70 -17.33
C VAL A 455 5.26 -8.16 -17.67
N MET A 456 4.86 -9.36 -17.24
CA MET A 456 3.49 -9.86 -17.45
C MET A 456 2.45 -8.99 -16.74
N LYS A 457 2.73 -8.49 -15.52
CA LYS A 457 1.84 -7.54 -14.83
C LYS A 457 1.72 -6.22 -15.59
N ILE A 458 2.82 -5.69 -16.13
CA ILE A 458 2.81 -4.44 -16.93
C ILE A 458 2.00 -4.64 -18.22
N LEU A 459 2.27 -5.70 -18.99
CA LEU A 459 1.54 -5.98 -20.24
C LEU A 459 0.05 -6.26 -19.98
N SER A 460 -0.28 -6.96 -18.89
CA SER A 460 -1.65 -7.15 -18.40
C SER A 460 -2.34 -5.82 -18.10
N MET A 461 -1.67 -4.93 -17.32
CA MET A 461 -2.22 -3.62 -16.94
C MET A 461 -2.42 -2.70 -18.14
N ILE A 462 -1.47 -2.66 -19.09
CA ILE A 462 -1.64 -1.93 -20.36
C ILE A 462 -2.87 -2.44 -21.11
N GLY A 463 -3.05 -3.77 -21.19
CA GLY A 463 -4.21 -4.38 -21.83
C GLY A 463 -5.55 -4.05 -21.16
N GLU A 464 -5.58 -4.02 -19.82
CA GLU A 464 -6.78 -3.64 -19.04
C GLU A 464 -7.10 -2.15 -19.18
N LEU A 465 -6.09 -1.28 -19.20
CA LEU A 465 -6.24 0.17 -19.42
C LEU A 465 -6.55 0.56 -20.88
N MET A 466 -6.37 -0.37 -21.82
CA MET A 466 -6.78 -0.25 -23.23
C MET A 466 -8.11 -0.97 -23.55
N TYR A 467 -8.68 -1.70 -22.60
CA TYR A 467 -9.95 -2.40 -22.80
C TYR A 467 -11.12 -1.41 -22.98
N ILE A 468 -11.99 -1.72 -23.93
CA ILE A 468 -13.23 -0.98 -24.19
C ILE A 468 -14.37 -2.00 -24.15
N ASP A 469 -15.35 -1.77 -23.27
CA ASP A 469 -16.58 -2.56 -23.25
C ASP A 469 -17.35 -2.33 -24.56
N GLU A 470 -17.74 -3.42 -25.22
CA GLU A 470 -18.49 -3.36 -26.48
C GLU A 470 -19.89 -2.75 -26.31
N ASN A 471 -20.41 -2.72 -25.10
CA ASN A 471 -21.72 -2.19 -24.72
C ASN A 471 -21.68 -0.71 -24.31
N ASP A 472 -20.50 -0.08 -24.28
CA ASP A 472 -20.32 1.29 -23.83
C ASP A 472 -20.94 2.31 -24.83
N PRO A 473 -21.84 3.22 -24.42
CA PRO A 473 -22.48 4.18 -25.32
C PRO A 473 -21.51 5.24 -25.90
N GLU A 474 -20.28 5.33 -25.39
CA GLU A 474 -19.22 6.20 -25.92
C GLU A 474 -18.11 5.42 -26.65
N LYS A 475 -18.35 4.16 -27.03
CA LYS A 475 -17.36 3.24 -27.66
C LYS A 475 -16.53 3.90 -28.76
N ASP A 476 -17.15 4.61 -29.70
CA ASP A 476 -16.43 5.25 -30.82
C ASP A 476 -15.44 6.33 -30.36
N THR A 477 -15.84 7.14 -29.36
CA THR A 477 -14.97 8.16 -28.75
C THR A 477 -13.82 7.51 -27.99
N LYS A 478 -14.10 6.42 -27.26
CA LYS A 478 -13.10 5.65 -26.50
C LYS A 478 -12.13 4.93 -27.44
N GLN A 479 -12.60 4.43 -28.59
CA GLN A 479 -11.78 3.83 -29.63
C GLN A 479 -10.81 4.86 -30.25
N LEU A 480 -11.29 6.05 -30.60
CA LEU A 480 -10.44 7.14 -31.12
C LEU A 480 -9.31 7.53 -30.13
N VAL A 481 -9.59 7.52 -28.83
CA VAL A 481 -8.60 7.76 -27.77
C VAL A 481 -7.63 6.56 -27.65
N CYS A 482 -8.14 5.33 -27.71
CA CYS A 482 -7.33 4.11 -27.63
C CYS A 482 -6.39 3.95 -28.84
N ASP A 483 -6.84 4.27 -30.05
CA ASP A 483 -6.04 4.30 -31.28
C ASP A 483 -4.91 5.34 -31.19
N SER A 484 -5.15 6.46 -30.51
CA SER A 484 -4.14 7.49 -30.24
C SER A 484 -3.10 6.99 -29.24
N LYS A 485 -3.55 6.33 -28.15
CA LYS A 485 -2.67 5.68 -27.17
C LYS A 485 -1.83 4.55 -27.78
N LYS A 486 -2.43 3.66 -28.58
CA LYS A 486 -1.72 2.60 -29.34
C LYS A 486 -0.55 3.18 -30.13
N LYS A 487 -0.75 4.29 -30.85
CA LYS A 487 0.29 4.96 -31.64
C LYS A 487 1.44 5.52 -30.77
N LYS A 488 1.14 6.05 -29.58
CA LYS A 488 2.18 6.47 -28.62
C LYS A 488 2.96 5.26 -28.08
N ILE A 489 2.28 4.23 -27.58
CA ILE A 489 2.90 3.03 -27.00
C ILE A 489 3.83 2.36 -28.03
N LEU A 490 3.37 2.15 -29.26
CA LEU A 490 4.19 1.59 -30.34
C LEU A 490 5.39 2.49 -30.71
N ASN A 491 5.31 3.80 -30.48
CA ASN A 491 6.44 4.72 -30.67
C ASN A 491 7.44 4.68 -29.49
N ILE A 492 6.98 4.44 -28.26
CA ILE A 492 7.82 4.21 -27.07
C ILE A 492 8.58 2.87 -27.21
N PHE A 493 7.89 1.83 -27.70
CA PHE A 493 8.43 0.49 -27.89
C PHE A 493 9.41 0.36 -29.08
N LYS A 494 9.38 1.30 -30.01
CA LYS A 494 10.16 1.25 -31.25
C LYS A 494 11.68 1.30 -30.99
N GLY A 495 12.41 0.33 -31.50
CA GLY A 495 13.86 0.16 -31.29
C GLY A 495 14.25 -0.26 -29.87
N GLN A 496 13.29 -0.57 -28.99
CA GLN A 496 13.57 -0.98 -27.60
C GLN A 496 13.50 -2.50 -27.44
N ASN A 497 14.47 -3.08 -26.74
CA ASN A 497 14.51 -4.52 -26.45
C ASN A 497 13.60 -4.85 -25.26
N ILE A 498 12.29 -4.88 -25.47
CA ILE A 498 11.27 -5.07 -24.41
C ILE A 498 10.60 -6.44 -24.39
N ILE A 499 10.75 -7.25 -25.44
CA ILE A 499 10.05 -8.54 -25.53
C ILE A 499 10.93 -9.64 -24.91
N PRO A 500 10.49 -10.30 -23.82
CA PRO A 500 11.24 -11.41 -23.22
C PRO A 500 11.15 -12.64 -24.12
N THR A 501 12.28 -13.28 -24.41
CA THR A 501 12.34 -14.48 -25.26
C THR A 501 12.62 -15.76 -24.47
N LYS A 502 12.25 -16.92 -25.02
CA LYS A 502 12.51 -18.24 -24.39
C LYS A 502 13.99 -18.53 -24.15
N ARG A 503 14.92 -17.84 -24.85
CA ARG A 503 16.37 -17.87 -24.60
C ARG A 503 16.81 -17.07 -23.35
N LYS A 504 15.87 -16.52 -22.58
CA LYS A 504 16.07 -15.62 -21.42
C LYS A 504 16.84 -14.33 -21.75
N THR A 505 16.72 -13.88 -23.00
CA THR A 505 17.22 -12.58 -23.50
C THR A 505 16.06 -11.72 -23.99
N TRP A 506 16.25 -10.41 -24.02
CA TRP A 506 15.29 -9.47 -24.62
C TRP A 506 15.46 -9.38 -26.13
N THR A 507 14.42 -8.91 -26.83
CA THR A 507 14.47 -8.53 -28.25
C THR A 507 13.50 -7.38 -28.53
N SER A 508 13.71 -6.65 -29.63
CA SER A 508 12.81 -5.57 -30.08
C SER A 508 11.79 -6.07 -31.11
N LEU A 509 10.77 -5.25 -31.40
CA LEU A 509 9.73 -5.59 -32.37
C LEU A 509 10.26 -5.67 -33.81
N GLU A 510 11.31 -4.92 -34.15
CA GLU A 510 11.95 -4.96 -35.47
C GLU A 510 12.56 -6.33 -35.80
N ASN A 511 12.94 -7.11 -34.78
CA ASN A 511 13.47 -8.47 -34.94
C ASN A 511 12.37 -9.53 -35.15
N LYS A 512 11.09 -9.12 -35.32
CA LYS A 512 9.93 -9.99 -35.53
C LYS A 512 9.86 -11.18 -34.56
N PRO A 513 9.70 -10.94 -33.25
CA PRO A 513 9.44 -12.02 -32.30
C PRO A 513 8.15 -12.75 -32.65
N LEU A 514 8.05 -14.02 -32.25
CA LEU A 514 6.99 -14.95 -32.66
C LEU A 514 6.36 -15.68 -31.47
N MET A 515 5.05 -15.91 -31.55
CA MET A 515 4.34 -16.79 -30.62
C MET A 515 4.57 -18.25 -30.98
N ALA A 516 5.11 -19.02 -30.04
CA ALA A 516 5.36 -20.45 -30.19
C ALA A 516 4.11 -21.27 -29.83
N ASP A 517 3.12 -21.23 -30.72
CA ASP A 517 1.83 -21.94 -30.61
C ASP A 517 1.99 -23.46 -30.85
N SER A 518 2.76 -23.83 -31.86
CA SER A 518 3.07 -25.22 -32.22
C SER A 518 4.41 -25.66 -31.64
N LYS A 519 4.37 -26.59 -30.68
CA LYS A 519 5.57 -27.23 -30.11
C LYS A 519 6.41 -27.99 -31.15
N GLU A 520 5.80 -28.44 -32.25
CA GLU A 520 6.54 -29.16 -33.30
C GLU A 520 7.38 -28.19 -34.13
N TYR A 521 6.81 -27.05 -34.53
CA TYR A 521 7.56 -25.98 -35.20
C TYR A 521 8.53 -25.28 -34.26
N GLU A 522 8.21 -25.14 -32.96
CA GLU A 522 9.14 -24.62 -31.95
C GLU A 522 10.43 -25.44 -31.92
N ASN A 523 10.34 -26.77 -31.75
CA ASN A 523 11.51 -27.66 -31.74
C ASN A 523 12.34 -27.61 -33.03
N ILE A 524 11.70 -27.31 -34.17
CA ILE A 524 12.36 -27.23 -35.49
C ILE A 524 13.20 -25.94 -35.62
N PHE A 525 12.74 -24.82 -35.05
CA PHE A 525 13.41 -23.51 -35.17
C PHE A 525 14.06 -23.01 -33.88
N GLU A 526 13.98 -23.73 -32.75
CA GLU A 526 14.52 -23.36 -31.42
C GLU A 526 15.96 -22.86 -31.46
N ASN A 527 16.79 -23.48 -32.29
CA ASN A 527 18.23 -23.21 -32.41
C ASN A 527 18.59 -22.23 -33.53
N HIS A 528 17.62 -21.72 -34.31
CA HIS A 528 17.89 -20.84 -35.44
C HIS A 528 18.18 -19.41 -34.96
N GLU A 529 19.36 -18.84 -35.30
CA GLU A 529 19.84 -17.59 -34.71
C GLU A 529 18.85 -16.42 -34.86
N LYS A 530 18.32 -16.21 -36.08
CA LYS A 530 17.33 -15.15 -36.41
C LYS A 530 15.93 -15.33 -35.77
N VAL A 531 15.63 -16.44 -35.09
CA VAL A 531 14.28 -16.75 -34.57
C VAL A 531 14.18 -16.47 -33.08
N HIS A 532 13.15 -15.71 -32.68
CA HIS A 532 12.95 -15.24 -31.31
C HIS A 532 11.54 -15.57 -30.80
N PHE A 533 11.40 -16.67 -30.07
CA PHE A 533 10.12 -17.05 -29.46
C PHE A 533 9.83 -16.25 -28.18
N VAL A 534 8.64 -15.68 -28.08
CA VAL A 534 8.17 -14.93 -26.90
C VAL A 534 8.02 -15.88 -25.70
N LEU A 535 8.44 -15.42 -24.52
CA LEU A 535 8.30 -16.12 -23.25
C LEU A 535 7.04 -15.63 -22.51
N VAL A 536 5.92 -16.34 -22.70
CA VAL A 536 4.60 -15.99 -22.10
C VAL A 536 4.24 -16.89 -20.90
N GLU A 537 5.01 -17.94 -20.63
CA GLU A 537 4.90 -18.78 -19.43
C GLU A 537 6.28 -19.27 -18.98
N GLU A 538 6.51 -19.38 -17.66
CA GLU A 538 7.58 -20.25 -17.13
C GLU A 538 6.96 -21.59 -16.74
N GLN A 539 7.61 -22.72 -17.09
CA GLN A 539 7.14 -24.06 -16.72
C GLN A 539 7.41 -24.37 -15.23
N VAL A 540 6.69 -23.67 -14.36
CA VAL A 540 6.74 -23.86 -12.91
C VAL A 540 6.14 -25.21 -12.54
N GLN A 541 6.99 -26.17 -12.20
CA GLN A 541 6.59 -27.40 -11.53
C GLN A 541 5.81 -27.01 -10.26
N ARG A 542 4.53 -27.42 -10.16
CA ARG A 542 3.56 -26.98 -9.14
C ARG A 542 4.06 -27.13 -7.70
N ARG A 543 4.79 -26.14 -7.18
CA ARG A 543 5.00 -25.93 -5.75
C ARG A 543 3.73 -25.32 -5.18
N LYS A 544 3.19 -25.93 -4.13
CA LYS A 544 2.10 -25.34 -3.33
C LYS A 544 2.68 -24.18 -2.52
N TYR A 545 2.65 -22.98 -3.07
CA TYR A 545 2.85 -21.77 -2.29
C TYR A 545 1.58 -21.43 -1.51
N THR A 546 1.77 -20.97 -0.28
CA THR A 546 0.73 -20.37 0.57
C THR A 546 0.28 -19.04 -0.02
N SER A 547 -1.00 -18.71 0.14
CA SER A 547 -1.58 -17.44 -0.30
C SER A 547 -1.29 -16.34 0.72
N GLU A 548 -0.13 -15.71 0.60
CA GLU A 548 0.24 -14.51 1.37
C GLU A 548 0.38 -13.31 0.42
N GLY A 549 -0.25 -12.18 0.77
CA GLY A 549 -0.16 -10.92 0.04
C GLY A 549 -1.09 -10.80 -1.18
N GLY A 550 -1.83 -9.69 -1.24
CA GLY A 550 -2.73 -9.34 -2.35
C GLY A 550 -1.98 -8.85 -3.60
N SER A 551 -1.20 -9.73 -4.24
CA SER A 551 -0.52 -9.42 -5.50
C SER A 551 -1.51 -9.27 -6.67
N TYR A 552 -1.26 -8.31 -7.57
CA TYR A 552 -2.07 -8.14 -8.78
C TYR A 552 -2.06 -9.40 -9.66
N LYS A 553 -3.26 -9.90 -9.94
CA LYS A 553 -3.48 -11.11 -10.74
C LYS A 553 -3.33 -10.77 -12.22
N ILE A 554 -2.36 -11.41 -12.88
CA ILE A 554 -2.14 -11.29 -14.33
C ILE A 554 -3.41 -11.73 -15.07
N ASN A 555 -3.91 -10.85 -15.94
CA ASN A 555 -5.02 -11.10 -16.85
C ASN A 555 -4.47 -11.51 -18.22
N THR A 556 -4.48 -12.82 -18.49
CA THR A 556 -3.90 -13.41 -19.70
C THR A 556 -4.54 -12.88 -20.98
N GLU A 557 -5.84 -12.60 -20.98
CA GLU A 557 -6.54 -12.08 -22.17
C GLU A 557 -6.13 -10.64 -22.50
N ALA A 558 -6.03 -9.79 -21.47
CA ALA A 558 -5.52 -8.42 -21.58
C ALA A 558 -4.05 -8.41 -22.04
N MET A 559 -3.19 -9.23 -21.42
CA MET A 559 -1.78 -9.38 -21.86
C MET A 559 -1.69 -9.84 -23.33
N MET A 560 -2.52 -10.81 -23.74
CA MET A 560 -2.58 -11.28 -25.13
C MET A 560 -3.19 -10.26 -26.10
N SER A 561 -3.97 -9.28 -25.63
CA SER A 561 -4.42 -8.17 -26.48
C SER A 561 -3.25 -7.23 -26.82
N VAL A 562 -2.36 -6.96 -25.86
CA VAL A 562 -1.13 -6.16 -26.09
C VAL A 562 -0.13 -6.89 -26.98
N ILE A 563 0.04 -8.21 -26.84
CA ILE A 563 0.88 -9.01 -27.73
C ILE A 563 0.37 -8.93 -29.19
N ARG A 564 -0.94 -9.07 -29.40
CA ARG A 564 -1.58 -8.89 -30.72
C ARG A 564 -1.52 -7.44 -31.21
N MET A 565 -1.57 -6.45 -30.32
CA MET A 565 -1.41 -5.02 -30.65
C MET A 565 -0.02 -4.72 -31.24
N CYS A 566 1.01 -5.42 -30.78
CA CYS A 566 2.40 -5.33 -31.23
C CYS A 566 2.71 -6.11 -32.52
N GLU A 567 1.70 -6.63 -33.22
CA GLU A 567 1.85 -7.31 -34.53
C GLU A 567 2.76 -8.55 -34.48
N ILE A 568 2.77 -9.24 -33.34
CA ILE A 568 3.49 -10.51 -33.10
C ILE A 568 2.65 -11.66 -33.68
N GLU A 569 3.21 -12.39 -34.66
CA GLU A 569 2.54 -13.49 -35.37
C GLU A 569 2.73 -14.87 -34.68
N ASP A 570 1.76 -15.77 -34.89
CA ASP A 570 1.84 -17.18 -34.49
C ASP A 570 2.72 -17.99 -35.46
N LEU A 571 3.56 -18.87 -34.91
CA LEU A 571 4.54 -19.64 -35.68
C LEU A 571 3.89 -20.57 -36.71
N SER A 572 2.76 -21.21 -36.40
CA SER A 572 2.03 -22.04 -37.39
C SER A 572 1.44 -21.24 -38.56
N ALA A 573 1.18 -19.94 -38.39
CA ALA A 573 0.63 -19.10 -39.46
C ALA A 573 1.69 -18.74 -40.51
N ILE A 574 2.96 -18.64 -40.12
CA ILE A 574 4.05 -18.19 -41.01
C ILE A 574 4.88 -19.32 -41.65
N VAL A 575 4.80 -20.55 -41.13
CA VAL A 575 5.57 -21.70 -41.63
C VAL A 575 4.88 -22.34 -42.85
N GLU A 576 5.68 -22.75 -43.83
CA GLU A 576 5.29 -23.62 -44.95
C GLU A 576 6.16 -24.88 -45.00
N GLU A 577 5.64 -25.96 -45.59
CA GLU A 577 6.31 -27.27 -45.65
C GLU A 577 6.36 -27.89 -47.05
N GLN A 578 7.52 -28.46 -47.39
CA GLN A 578 7.79 -29.19 -48.63
C GLN A 578 8.45 -30.52 -48.28
N ILE A 579 7.87 -31.62 -48.75
CA ILE A 579 8.45 -32.95 -48.63
C ILE A 579 9.40 -33.15 -49.82
N ILE A 580 10.61 -33.61 -49.53
CA ILE A 580 11.72 -33.85 -50.45
C ILE A 580 12.04 -35.34 -50.39
N PHE A 581 11.90 -36.02 -51.53
CA PHE A 581 12.18 -37.45 -51.68
C PHE A 581 12.80 -37.77 -53.05
N ASP A 582 13.45 -38.93 -53.18
CA ASP A 582 14.29 -39.26 -54.36
C ASP A 582 13.54 -40.06 -55.45
N MET A 583 13.00 -41.23 -55.12
CA MET A 583 12.42 -42.18 -56.07
C MET A 583 11.20 -42.88 -55.46
N TYR A 584 10.21 -43.16 -56.30
CA TYR A 584 9.05 -43.98 -55.96
C TYR A 584 9.39 -45.47 -56.06
N ILE A 585 9.51 -46.16 -54.92
CA ILE A 585 9.55 -47.62 -54.85
C ILE A 585 8.23 -48.07 -54.19
N PRO A 586 7.36 -48.85 -54.84
CA PRO A 586 6.16 -49.39 -54.18
C PRO A 586 6.54 -50.24 -52.96
N CYS A 587 5.79 -50.14 -51.86
CA CYS A 587 6.04 -50.95 -50.65
C CYS A 587 4.86 -51.93 -50.38
N PRO A 588 4.81 -53.12 -51.03
CA PRO A 588 3.75 -54.12 -50.87
C PRO A 588 3.49 -54.53 -49.42
N LYS A 589 4.53 -54.62 -48.60
CA LYS A 589 4.48 -55.02 -47.19
C LYS A 589 3.63 -54.05 -46.35
N LEU A 590 3.78 -52.75 -46.58
CA LEU A 590 3.00 -51.73 -45.87
C LEU A 590 1.61 -51.51 -46.48
N GLN A 591 1.47 -51.64 -47.81
CA GLN A 591 0.15 -51.67 -48.44
C GLN A 591 -0.72 -52.81 -47.86
N ALA A 592 -0.16 -54.02 -47.71
CA ALA A 592 -0.84 -55.17 -47.11
C ALA A 592 -1.18 -55.00 -45.62
N TYR A 593 -0.40 -54.18 -44.89
CA TYR A 593 -0.74 -53.77 -43.51
C TYR A 593 -1.90 -52.78 -43.48
N MET A 594 -1.87 -51.73 -44.33
CA MET A 594 -2.95 -50.74 -44.42
C MET A 594 -4.29 -51.37 -44.79
N VAL A 595 -4.31 -52.30 -45.75
CA VAL A 595 -5.50 -53.08 -46.17
C VAL A 595 -6.20 -53.79 -44.99
N GLN A 596 -5.43 -54.29 -44.02
CA GLN A 596 -5.97 -54.96 -42.83
C GLN A 596 -6.25 -54.00 -41.67
N CYS A 597 -5.45 -52.93 -41.54
CA CYS A 597 -5.53 -52.00 -40.44
C CYS A 597 -6.69 -50.99 -40.57
N VAL A 598 -6.89 -50.42 -41.77
CA VAL A 598 -7.86 -49.34 -42.01
C VAL A 598 -9.33 -49.73 -41.72
N PRO A 599 -9.83 -50.93 -42.08
CA PRO A 599 -11.19 -51.35 -41.70
C PRO A 599 -11.39 -51.48 -40.19
N LEU A 600 -10.34 -51.85 -39.44
CA LEU A 600 -10.38 -51.95 -37.97
C LEU A 600 -10.35 -50.55 -37.32
N LEU A 601 -9.58 -49.64 -37.92
CA LEU A 601 -9.51 -48.22 -37.53
C LEU A 601 -10.85 -47.51 -37.72
N GLN A 602 -11.56 -47.79 -38.82
CA GLN A 602 -12.92 -47.29 -39.06
C GLN A 602 -13.86 -47.69 -37.92
N LYS A 603 -13.90 -48.99 -37.55
CA LYS A 603 -14.76 -49.47 -36.46
C LYS A 603 -14.45 -48.79 -35.12
N PHE A 604 -13.17 -48.58 -34.81
CA PHE A 604 -12.77 -47.88 -33.59
C PHE A 604 -13.26 -46.43 -33.57
N LEU A 605 -13.07 -45.69 -34.67
CA LEU A 605 -13.53 -44.31 -34.81
C LEU A 605 -15.06 -44.19 -34.78
N TYR A 606 -15.77 -45.11 -35.44
CA TYR A 606 -17.22 -45.14 -35.48
C TYR A 606 -17.84 -45.28 -34.07
N ASN A 607 -17.39 -46.26 -33.29
CA ASN A 607 -17.99 -46.54 -31.97
C ASN A 607 -17.58 -45.51 -30.91
N ASN A 608 -16.32 -45.05 -30.90
CA ASN A 608 -15.79 -44.19 -29.84
C ASN A 608 -15.89 -42.68 -30.16
N TYR A 609 -15.91 -42.31 -31.44
CA TYR A 609 -15.91 -40.90 -31.91
C TYR A 609 -16.92 -40.63 -33.05
N GLY A 610 -17.96 -41.46 -33.19
CA GLY A 610 -19.05 -41.27 -34.16
C GLY A 610 -20.31 -40.59 -33.61
N SER A 611 -20.48 -40.54 -32.29
CA SER A 611 -21.67 -39.96 -31.65
C SER A 611 -21.59 -38.44 -31.52
N VAL A 612 -22.68 -37.74 -31.84
CA VAL A 612 -22.82 -36.28 -31.63
C VAL A 612 -22.75 -35.89 -30.15
N TYR A 613 -23.09 -36.82 -29.24
CA TYR A 613 -23.15 -36.56 -27.79
C TYR A 613 -21.84 -36.82 -27.04
N ASN A 614 -20.82 -37.44 -27.67
CA ASN A 614 -19.50 -37.65 -27.10
C ASN A 614 -18.44 -37.07 -28.05
N TYR A 615 -17.83 -35.95 -27.66
CA TYR A 615 -16.63 -35.36 -28.28
C TYR A 615 -16.66 -35.23 -29.82
N GLY A 616 -17.59 -34.41 -30.34
CA GLY A 616 -17.38 -33.69 -31.61
C GLY A 616 -17.18 -34.54 -32.88
N SER A 617 -17.81 -35.72 -32.96
CA SER A 617 -17.94 -36.59 -34.14
C SER A 617 -16.77 -36.57 -35.14
N ILE A 618 -15.56 -36.91 -34.69
CA ILE A 618 -14.34 -37.00 -35.53
C ILE A 618 -14.58 -37.88 -36.76
N TYR A 619 -15.33 -38.98 -36.61
CA TYR A 619 -15.71 -39.85 -37.72
C TYR A 619 -16.43 -39.09 -38.85
N GLN A 620 -17.42 -38.26 -38.50
CA GLN A 620 -18.20 -37.49 -39.48
C GLN A 620 -17.37 -36.39 -40.13
N ASN A 621 -16.43 -35.78 -39.39
CA ASN A 621 -15.50 -34.79 -39.95
C ASN A 621 -14.58 -35.42 -41.01
N LEU A 622 -14.08 -36.64 -40.77
CA LEU A 622 -13.26 -37.38 -41.74
C LEU A 622 -14.07 -37.79 -42.98
N ILE A 623 -15.32 -38.24 -42.80
CA ILE A 623 -16.24 -38.53 -43.92
C ILE A 623 -16.50 -37.26 -44.75
N ALA A 624 -16.79 -36.13 -44.12
CA ALA A 624 -17.01 -34.85 -44.78
C ALA A 624 -15.75 -34.31 -45.49
N ALA A 625 -14.55 -34.69 -45.02
CA ALA A 625 -13.26 -34.37 -45.65
C ALA A 625 -12.88 -35.31 -46.81
N GLY A 626 -13.74 -36.25 -47.21
CA GLY A 626 -13.47 -37.14 -48.35
C GLY A 626 -12.49 -38.29 -48.06
N ILE A 627 -12.38 -38.72 -46.79
CA ILE A 627 -11.41 -39.76 -46.39
C ILE A 627 -11.55 -41.07 -47.19
N VAL A 628 -12.78 -41.44 -47.57
CA VAL A 628 -13.06 -42.68 -48.34
C VAL A 628 -12.46 -42.59 -49.75
N GLU A 629 -12.57 -41.44 -50.40
CA GLU A 629 -12.03 -41.19 -51.74
C GLU A 629 -10.50 -41.10 -51.74
N THR A 630 -9.94 -40.59 -50.64
CA THR A 630 -8.49 -40.53 -50.38
C THR A 630 -7.93 -41.94 -50.15
N LEU A 631 -8.61 -42.75 -49.35
CA LEU A 631 -8.22 -44.13 -49.04
C LEU A 631 -8.30 -45.07 -50.25
N ALA A 632 -9.33 -44.92 -51.08
CA ALA A 632 -9.52 -45.71 -52.30
C ALA A 632 -8.38 -45.56 -53.33
N LYS A 633 -7.52 -44.55 -53.19
CA LYS A 633 -6.35 -44.29 -54.05
C LYS A 633 -5.01 -44.43 -53.33
N LEU A 634 -5.04 -44.69 -52.01
CA LEU A 634 -3.86 -44.64 -51.13
C LEU A 634 -2.78 -45.62 -51.59
N ARG A 635 -1.56 -45.10 -51.83
CA ARG A 635 -0.39 -45.91 -52.21
C ARG A 635 0.75 -45.77 -51.20
N CYS A 636 1.24 -46.89 -50.67
CA CYS A 636 2.39 -46.97 -49.80
C CYS A 636 3.69 -47.08 -50.61
N VAL A 637 4.63 -46.18 -50.36
CA VAL A 637 5.85 -45.97 -51.14
C VAL A 637 7.05 -45.91 -50.20
N GLU A 638 8.12 -46.66 -50.47
CA GLU A 638 9.42 -46.46 -49.82
C GLU A 638 10.36 -45.61 -50.69
N THR A 639 11.26 -44.88 -50.04
CA THR A 639 12.25 -43.98 -50.64
C THR A 639 13.58 -44.11 -49.89
N ASN A 640 14.70 -43.87 -50.58
CA ASN A 640 16.04 -43.87 -49.94
C ASN A 640 16.36 -42.53 -49.26
N LYS A 641 15.47 -41.53 -49.38
CA LYS A 641 15.64 -40.23 -48.75
C LYS A 641 14.26 -39.61 -48.49
N LEU A 642 13.93 -39.33 -47.23
CA LEU A 642 12.70 -38.64 -46.85
C LEU A 642 13.02 -37.48 -45.91
N GLU A 643 12.96 -36.26 -46.44
CA GLU A 643 13.18 -35.01 -45.72
C GLU A 643 11.96 -34.11 -45.85
N VAL A 644 11.67 -33.33 -44.81
CA VAL A 644 10.72 -32.20 -44.89
C VAL A 644 11.49 -30.91 -44.67
N LYS A 645 11.42 -30.00 -45.63
CA LYS A 645 11.88 -28.62 -45.50
C LYS A 645 10.72 -27.77 -44.96
N TYR A 646 10.97 -27.07 -43.87
CA TYR A 646 10.13 -26.01 -43.31
C TYR A 646 10.78 -24.66 -43.58
N TRP A 647 10.04 -23.63 -44.00
CA TRP A 647 10.55 -22.26 -44.14
C TRP A 647 9.48 -21.21 -43.78
N PHE A 648 9.89 -19.94 -43.62
CA PHE A 648 8.96 -18.84 -43.37
C PHE A 648 8.48 -18.18 -44.67
N LYS A 649 7.17 -17.94 -44.81
CA LYS A 649 6.51 -17.30 -45.97
C LYS A 649 7.18 -15.99 -46.43
N HIS A 650 7.75 -15.25 -45.49
CA HIS A 650 8.28 -13.90 -45.70
C HIS A 650 9.81 -13.78 -45.58
N ASP A 651 10.52 -14.86 -45.22
CA ASP A 651 11.99 -14.96 -45.26
C ASP A 651 12.39 -16.40 -45.59
N GLN A 652 12.74 -16.65 -46.86
CA GLN A 652 13.12 -17.99 -47.34
C GLN A 652 14.53 -18.43 -46.90
N ASP A 653 15.35 -17.52 -46.34
CA ASP A 653 16.63 -17.87 -45.70
C ASP A 653 16.40 -18.55 -44.35
N ILE A 654 15.27 -18.29 -43.69
CA ILE A 654 14.89 -19.00 -42.45
C ILE A 654 14.21 -20.31 -42.85
N TYR A 655 15.01 -21.38 -42.87
CA TYR A 655 14.52 -22.72 -43.13
C TYR A 655 15.22 -23.78 -42.25
N ALA A 656 14.53 -24.89 -42.07
CA ALA A 656 15.04 -26.09 -41.43
C ALA A 656 14.69 -27.31 -42.28
N ILE A 657 15.61 -28.26 -42.40
CA ILE A 657 15.37 -29.55 -43.08
C ILE A 657 15.48 -30.64 -42.04
N ARG A 658 14.41 -31.45 -41.92
CA ARG A 658 14.33 -32.56 -40.96
C ARG A 658 14.13 -33.87 -41.72
N PRO A 659 14.93 -34.92 -41.48
CA PRO A 659 14.60 -36.25 -41.96
C PRO A 659 13.37 -36.78 -41.21
N GLU A 660 12.42 -37.36 -41.95
CA GLU A 660 11.23 -37.99 -41.36
C GLU A 660 11.17 -39.47 -41.74
N ASN A 661 10.73 -40.30 -40.79
CA ASN A 661 10.68 -41.75 -40.99
C ASN A 661 9.52 -42.16 -41.90
N CYS A 662 8.38 -41.46 -41.83
CA CYS A 662 7.23 -41.66 -42.71
C CYS A 662 6.27 -40.45 -42.68
N THR A 663 5.46 -40.29 -43.72
CA THR A 663 4.53 -39.16 -43.89
C THR A 663 3.41 -39.50 -44.89
N LEU A 664 2.33 -38.72 -44.91
CA LEU A 664 1.21 -38.85 -45.85
C LEU A 664 1.02 -37.53 -46.62
N LYS A 665 1.07 -37.58 -47.96
CA LYS A 665 0.80 -36.41 -48.82
C LYS A 665 0.19 -36.86 -50.15
N ASN A 666 -0.78 -36.11 -50.67
CA ASN A 666 -1.37 -36.30 -52.00
C ASN A 666 -1.73 -37.77 -52.33
N GLU A 667 -2.47 -38.44 -51.43
CA GLU A 667 -2.93 -39.83 -51.60
C GLU A 667 -1.78 -40.88 -51.57
N GLU A 668 -0.58 -40.49 -51.13
CA GLU A 668 0.62 -41.35 -51.06
C GLU A 668 1.23 -41.33 -49.65
N PHE A 669 1.39 -42.51 -49.05
CA PHE A 669 2.04 -42.69 -47.75
C PHE A 669 3.49 -43.08 -48.00
N ILE A 670 4.41 -42.16 -47.71
CA ILE A 670 5.83 -42.24 -48.07
C ILE A 670 6.64 -42.62 -46.83
N PHE A 671 7.55 -43.58 -46.97
CA PHE A 671 8.36 -44.17 -45.90
C PHE A 671 9.85 -44.10 -46.23
N HIS A 672 10.70 -43.79 -45.25
CA HIS A 672 12.13 -44.07 -45.39
C HIS A 672 12.34 -45.59 -45.41
N LYS A 673 13.19 -46.09 -46.30
CA LYS A 673 13.47 -47.53 -46.47
C LYS A 673 13.81 -48.25 -45.16
N ASP A 674 14.69 -47.66 -44.35
CA ASP A 674 15.09 -48.22 -43.05
C ASP A 674 13.98 -48.16 -41.97
N SER A 675 12.88 -47.45 -42.23
CA SER A 675 11.72 -47.32 -41.34
C SER A 675 10.55 -48.24 -41.69
N VAL A 676 10.65 -49.05 -42.75
CA VAL A 676 9.56 -49.95 -43.21
C VAL A 676 9.11 -50.97 -42.15
N GLU A 677 9.96 -51.30 -41.18
CA GLU A 677 9.61 -52.17 -40.03
C GLU A 677 9.32 -51.39 -38.73
N SER A 678 9.45 -50.07 -38.73
CA SER A 678 9.27 -49.20 -37.55
C SER A 678 7.80 -48.88 -37.30
N TYR A 679 6.95 -49.90 -37.23
CA TYR A 679 5.48 -49.75 -37.14
C TYR A 679 5.02 -48.88 -35.95
N GLY A 680 5.80 -48.76 -34.87
CA GLY A 680 5.53 -47.84 -33.77
C GLY A 680 5.59 -46.35 -34.13
N GLU A 681 6.29 -45.98 -35.21
CA GLU A 681 6.30 -44.64 -35.81
C GLU A 681 5.19 -44.50 -36.85
N ILE A 682 5.00 -45.52 -37.69
CA ILE A 682 3.94 -45.59 -38.70
C ILE A 682 2.57 -45.40 -38.06
N ASN A 683 2.32 -46.08 -36.93
CA ASN A 683 1.09 -45.96 -36.16
C ASN A 683 0.91 -44.59 -35.49
N LYS A 684 1.98 -43.80 -35.26
CA LYS A 684 1.83 -42.39 -34.85
C LYS A 684 1.34 -41.54 -36.00
N VAL A 685 1.86 -41.73 -37.21
CA VAL A 685 1.44 -40.95 -38.39
C VAL A 685 0.01 -41.32 -38.79
N ILE A 686 -0.36 -42.61 -38.76
CA ILE A 686 -1.75 -43.05 -38.89
C ILE A 686 -2.62 -42.40 -37.80
N ALA A 687 -2.27 -42.53 -36.51
CA ALA A 687 -3.05 -41.91 -35.42
C ALA A 687 -3.21 -40.39 -35.58
N ARG A 688 -2.19 -39.68 -36.08
CA ARG A 688 -2.21 -38.23 -36.34
C ARG A 688 -3.18 -37.85 -37.45
N VAL A 689 -3.14 -38.57 -38.58
CA VAL A 689 -4.05 -38.34 -39.72
C VAL A 689 -5.50 -38.59 -39.30
N PHE A 690 -5.75 -39.67 -38.55
CA PHE A 690 -7.10 -40.10 -38.20
C PHE A 690 -7.67 -39.50 -36.89
N SER A 691 -6.89 -38.74 -36.12
CA SER A 691 -7.42 -38.05 -34.92
C SER A 691 -8.02 -36.67 -35.21
N ASN A 692 -7.88 -36.15 -36.44
CA ASN A 692 -8.33 -34.80 -36.82
C ASN A 692 -7.87 -33.72 -35.81
N ASN A 693 -6.58 -33.76 -35.45
CA ASN A 693 -5.92 -32.94 -34.43
C ASN A 693 -6.41 -33.08 -32.98
N ASP A 694 -7.38 -33.95 -32.66
CA ASP A 694 -7.73 -34.21 -31.25
C ASP A 694 -6.65 -35.03 -30.52
N SER A 695 -6.32 -34.60 -29.30
CA SER A 695 -5.23 -35.17 -28.50
C SER A 695 -5.63 -36.40 -27.68
N GLY A 696 -6.91 -36.55 -27.33
CA GLY A 696 -7.43 -37.75 -26.67
C GLY A 696 -7.53 -38.90 -27.66
N CYS A 697 -8.20 -38.64 -28.78
CA CYS A 697 -8.32 -39.53 -29.93
C CYS A 697 -6.94 -39.96 -30.44
N PHE A 698 -5.98 -39.05 -30.62
CA PHE A 698 -4.60 -39.41 -31.01
C PHE A 698 -3.96 -40.44 -30.08
N ARG A 699 -4.08 -40.24 -28.76
CA ARG A 699 -3.51 -41.14 -27.74
C ARG A 699 -4.18 -42.51 -27.76
N GLU A 700 -5.50 -42.55 -27.88
CA GLU A 700 -6.29 -43.78 -27.82
C GLU A 700 -6.21 -44.57 -29.13
N LEU A 701 -6.23 -43.89 -30.29
CA LEU A 701 -5.88 -44.46 -31.61
C LEU A 701 -4.49 -45.08 -31.60
N ARG A 702 -3.48 -44.40 -31.04
CA ARG A 702 -2.10 -44.92 -31.00
C ARG A 702 -2.00 -46.19 -30.15
N ASN A 703 -2.70 -46.27 -29.03
CA ASN A 703 -2.76 -47.48 -28.20
C ASN A 703 -3.48 -48.62 -28.96
N PHE A 704 -4.67 -48.35 -29.48
CA PHE A 704 -5.46 -49.28 -30.30
C PHE A 704 -4.65 -49.84 -31.47
N LEU A 705 -4.00 -48.98 -32.26
CA LEU A 705 -3.15 -49.36 -33.39
C LEU A 705 -1.96 -50.23 -32.97
N THR A 706 -1.41 -50.04 -31.77
CA THR A 706 -0.29 -50.86 -31.25
C THR A 706 -0.75 -52.28 -30.90
N ASP A 707 -1.90 -52.41 -30.23
CA ASP A 707 -2.50 -53.72 -29.93
C ASP A 707 -2.94 -54.44 -31.22
N VAL A 708 -3.65 -53.73 -32.11
CA VAL A 708 -4.12 -54.25 -33.40
C VAL A 708 -2.96 -54.65 -34.31
N HIS A 709 -1.89 -53.88 -34.37
CA HIS A 709 -0.67 -54.22 -35.11
C HIS A 709 -0.07 -55.56 -34.64
N SER A 710 0.03 -55.73 -33.32
CA SER A 710 0.56 -56.94 -32.70
C SER A 710 -0.30 -58.18 -33.04
N CYS A 711 -1.62 -58.00 -33.14
CA CYS A 711 -2.55 -59.03 -33.60
C CYS A 711 -2.39 -59.34 -35.10
N ILE A 712 -2.31 -58.31 -35.98
CA ILE A 712 -2.18 -58.48 -37.44
C ILE A 712 -0.89 -59.20 -37.83
N LEU A 713 0.24 -58.89 -37.17
CA LEU A 713 1.51 -59.58 -37.42
C LEU A 713 1.65 -60.93 -36.68
N GLY A 714 0.62 -61.39 -35.94
CA GLY A 714 0.67 -62.64 -35.19
C GLY A 714 1.69 -62.65 -34.04
N GLN A 715 2.13 -61.47 -33.58
CA GLN A 715 3.11 -61.31 -32.50
C GLN A 715 2.51 -61.59 -31.11
N THR A 716 1.18 -61.63 -31.02
CA THR A 716 0.42 -61.93 -29.80
C THR A 716 -0.58 -63.07 -30.02
N HIS A 717 -0.81 -63.90 -29.01
CA HIS A 717 -1.85 -64.95 -29.01
C HIS A 717 -3.29 -64.41 -28.82
N GLU A 718 -3.50 -63.10 -28.99
CA GLU A 718 -4.82 -62.47 -28.92
C GLU A 718 -5.46 -62.39 -30.30
N THR A 719 -6.75 -62.70 -30.39
CA THR A 719 -7.51 -62.58 -31.65
C THR A 719 -7.95 -61.14 -31.87
N ILE A 720 -8.04 -60.73 -33.13
CA ILE A 720 -8.49 -59.38 -33.53
C ILE A 720 -9.85 -59.05 -32.91
N ASP A 721 -10.79 -60.00 -32.84
CA ASP A 721 -12.11 -59.78 -32.22
C ASP A 721 -12.02 -59.47 -30.71
N ARG A 722 -11.09 -60.09 -29.99
CA ARG A 722 -10.87 -59.80 -28.56
C ARG A 722 -10.23 -58.42 -28.38
N CYS A 723 -9.30 -58.06 -29.26
CA CYS A 723 -8.72 -56.72 -29.31
C CYS A 723 -9.81 -55.67 -29.60
N LEU A 724 -10.65 -55.86 -30.62
CA LEU A 724 -11.77 -54.96 -30.93
C LEU A 724 -12.72 -54.80 -29.74
N ASN A 725 -13.08 -55.90 -29.07
CA ASN A 725 -13.98 -55.86 -27.91
C ASN A 725 -13.40 -55.10 -26.72
N ARG A 726 -12.07 -55.14 -26.48
CA ARG A 726 -11.39 -54.32 -25.45
C ARG A 726 -11.62 -52.82 -25.66
N TYR A 727 -11.64 -52.38 -26.93
CA TYR A 727 -11.79 -50.98 -27.32
C TYR A 727 -13.20 -50.64 -27.82
N ASN A 728 -14.20 -51.45 -27.48
CA ASN A 728 -15.61 -51.30 -27.89
C ASN A 728 -15.82 -51.15 -29.43
N ALA A 729 -14.88 -51.66 -30.23
CA ALA A 729 -14.80 -51.48 -31.68
C ALA A 729 -15.37 -52.67 -32.47
N GLY A 730 -16.28 -53.46 -31.87
CA GLY A 730 -16.80 -54.69 -32.49
C GLY A 730 -17.86 -54.44 -33.58
N TYR A 731 -18.78 -53.50 -33.33
CA TYR A 731 -19.98 -53.27 -34.13
C TYR A 731 -19.80 -52.20 -35.22
N MET A 732 -20.48 -52.36 -36.36
CA MET A 732 -20.65 -51.32 -37.38
C MET A 732 -21.89 -51.69 -38.21
N PRO A 733 -22.79 -50.74 -38.55
CA PRO A 733 -23.97 -51.07 -39.36
C PRO A 733 -23.61 -51.43 -40.81
N ASP A 734 -24.38 -52.35 -41.41
CA ASP A 734 -24.22 -52.77 -42.82
C ASP A 734 -24.46 -51.64 -43.85
N ALA A 735 -24.93 -50.47 -43.39
CA ALA A 735 -25.15 -49.27 -44.20
C ALA A 735 -23.91 -48.33 -44.27
N GLU A 736 -22.90 -48.53 -43.42
CA GLU A 736 -21.64 -47.76 -43.46
C GLU A 736 -20.71 -48.29 -44.56
N VAL A 737 -20.15 -47.38 -45.37
CA VAL A 737 -19.20 -47.77 -46.43
C VAL A 737 -17.88 -48.20 -45.80
N VAL A 738 -17.49 -49.46 -45.97
CA VAL A 738 -16.24 -49.99 -45.42
C VAL A 738 -15.03 -49.28 -46.04
N TRP A 739 -14.24 -48.62 -45.20
CA TRP A 739 -12.99 -47.98 -45.58
C TRP A 739 -12.00 -49.03 -46.09
N SER A 740 -11.54 -48.85 -47.32
CA SER A 740 -10.67 -49.81 -48.00
C SER A 740 -9.53 -49.09 -48.71
N VAL A 741 -8.42 -49.81 -48.85
CA VAL A 741 -7.16 -49.36 -49.46
C VAL A 741 -6.84 -50.31 -50.61
N PRO A 742 -6.25 -49.85 -51.74
CA PRO A 742 -5.85 -50.73 -52.84
C PRO A 742 -4.99 -51.90 -52.39
N ALA A 743 -5.17 -53.07 -53.00
CA ALA A 743 -4.32 -54.23 -52.74
C ALA A 743 -2.85 -53.96 -53.14
N PRO A 744 -1.86 -54.61 -52.50
CA PRO A 744 -0.46 -54.51 -52.91
C PRO A 744 -0.28 -54.93 -54.38
N VAL A 745 0.26 -54.02 -55.19
CA VAL A 745 0.79 -54.36 -56.51
C VAL A 745 2.07 -55.17 -56.30
N LEU A 746 1.98 -56.48 -56.49
CA LEU A 746 3.14 -57.34 -56.51
C LEU A 746 3.93 -57.07 -57.81
N PRO A 747 5.26 -56.97 -57.77
CA PRO A 747 6.06 -56.99 -59.00
C PRO A 747 5.88 -58.35 -59.69
N GLU A 748 5.75 -58.34 -61.02
CA GLU A 748 5.73 -59.58 -61.79
C GLU A 748 7.08 -60.31 -61.65
N PRO A 749 7.09 -61.65 -61.48
CA PRO A 749 8.34 -62.40 -61.38
C PRO A 749 9.11 -62.35 -62.70
N GLU A 750 10.42 -62.12 -62.63
CA GLU A 750 11.30 -62.20 -63.79
C GLU A 750 11.26 -63.61 -64.40
N PRO A 751 11.25 -63.76 -65.73
CA PRO A 751 11.15 -65.06 -66.38
C PRO A 751 12.40 -65.91 -66.15
N GLU A 752 12.22 -67.22 -65.95
CA GLU A 752 13.31 -68.18 -65.80
C GLU A 752 14.17 -68.24 -67.08
N PRO A 753 15.51 -68.33 -66.97
CA PRO A 753 16.39 -68.41 -68.13
C PRO A 753 16.25 -69.75 -68.88
N GLU A 754 16.15 -69.69 -70.21
CA GLU A 754 16.11 -70.87 -71.07
C GLU A 754 17.45 -71.66 -71.03
N PRO A 755 17.43 -73.00 -71.21
CA PRO A 755 18.63 -73.82 -71.14
C PRO A 755 19.53 -73.68 -72.37
N GLU A 756 20.81 -73.36 -72.16
CA GLU A 756 21.82 -73.34 -73.22
C GLU A 756 22.17 -74.76 -73.73
N PRO A 757 22.37 -74.95 -75.05
CA PRO A 757 22.80 -76.23 -75.62
C PRO A 757 24.33 -76.45 -75.53
N GLU A 758 24.73 -77.72 -75.42
CA GLU A 758 26.14 -78.13 -75.39
C GLU A 758 26.93 -77.82 -76.68
N PRO A 759 28.25 -77.55 -76.55
CA PRO A 759 29.22 -77.85 -77.60
C PRO A 759 30.29 -78.87 -77.14
N GLU A 760 30.19 -80.07 -77.72
CA GLU A 760 31.27 -80.94 -78.25
C GLU A 760 32.56 -81.23 -77.43
N HIS A 761 32.82 -82.54 -77.23
CA HIS A 761 34.10 -83.06 -76.73
C HIS A 761 35.26 -82.94 -77.74
N VAL A 762 36.33 -82.23 -77.36
CA VAL A 762 37.73 -82.57 -77.69
C VAL A 762 38.61 -82.16 -76.49
N GLY A 763 39.54 -82.97 -75.97
CA GLY A 763 39.89 -84.35 -76.28
C GLY A 763 41.29 -84.69 -75.75
N GLU A 764 41.35 -85.60 -74.77
CA GLU A 764 42.53 -86.37 -74.29
C GLU A 764 43.88 -85.66 -74.01
N ALA A 765 44.33 -85.71 -72.74
CA ALA A 765 45.68 -86.24 -72.39
C ALA A 765 45.91 -86.40 -70.88
N VAL A 766 46.35 -87.62 -70.48
CA VAL A 766 47.48 -87.93 -69.55
C VAL A 766 47.69 -86.96 -68.36
N MET A 767 47.29 -87.27 -67.12
CA MET A 767 47.89 -88.24 -66.16
C MET A 767 49.36 -88.00 -65.75
N GLU A 768 49.54 -87.91 -64.42
CA GLU A 768 50.75 -88.22 -63.64
C GLU A 768 52.00 -87.28 -63.64
N GLU A 769 52.58 -87.22 -62.43
CA GLU A 769 53.96 -86.89 -62.01
C GLU A 769 54.76 -85.74 -62.68
N GLY A 770 55.02 -84.67 -61.91
CA GLY A 770 55.89 -83.54 -62.32
C GLY A 770 56.42 -82.66 -61.19
N ASN A 771 56.69 -83.21 -60.00
CA ASN A 771 57.03 -82.42 -58.80
C ASN A 771 58.54 -82.10 -58.69
N ILE A 772 58.99 -80.98 -59.25
CA ILE A 772 60.37 -80.48 -59.11
C ILE A 772 60.37 -78.97 -58.80
N LYS A 773 60.91 -78.64 -57.60
CA LYS A 773 61.95 -77.63 -57.25
C LYS A 773 61.94 -76.30 -58.04
N ASP A 774 62.12 -75.14 -57.40
CA ASP A 774 63.27 -74.88 -56.51
C ASP A 774 62.99 -74.44 -55.07
N LYS A 775 64.01 -74.68 -54.23
CA LYS A 775 64.19 -74.16 -52.88
C LYS A 775 65.56 -73.49 -52.79
N GLU A 776 65.64 -72.34 -52.14
CA GLU A 776 66.76 -71.93 -51.28
C GLU A 776 66.34 -70.67 -50.49
N GLY A 777 66.61 -70.50 -49.20
CA GLY A 777 66.88 -71.44 -48.09
C GLY A 777 65.96 -71.07 -46.91
N GLY A 778 65.67 -71.90 -45.91
CA GLY A 778 66.62 -72.56 -45.00
C GLY A 778 66.58 -71.81 -43.65
N GLU A 779 66.40 -72.42 -42.48
CA GLU A 779 66.26 -73.84 -42.12
C GLU A 779 65.45 -74.00 -40.80
N GLN A 780 64.93 -75.22 -40.57
CA GLN A 780 64.59 -75.85 -39.26
C GLN A 780 63.72 -75.08 -38.23
N GLY A 781 62.67 -75.67 -37.65
CA GLY A 781 62.06 -76.97 -37.91
C GLY A 781 61.15 -77.46 -36.77
N GLU A 782 59.97 -77.96 -37.15
CA GLU A 782 59.26 -79.11 -36.56
C GLU A 782 58.72 -79.01 -35.08
N ASN A 783 57.66 -79.74 -34.70
CA ASN A 783 56.93 -80.79 -35.43
C ASN A 783 55.40 -80.80 -35.23
N LYS A 784 54.74 -81.55 -36.12
CA LYS A 784 53.33 -82.03 -36.12
C LYS A 784 53.29 -83.38 -35.33
N PRO A 785 52.40 -84.39 -35.55
CA PRO A 785 51.15 -84.50 -36.37
C PRO A 785 49.93 -85.18 -35.66
N LYS A 786 48.75 -85.21 -36.34
CA LYS A 786 47.77 -86.34 -36.50
C LYS A 786 47.23 -87.12 -35.25
N GLU A 787 46.10 -87.84 -35.23
CA GLU A 787 44.91 -88.05 -36.10
C GLU A 787 43.80 -88.79 -35.30
N GLN A 788 42.67 -89.11 -35.97
CA GLN A 788 41.75 -90.24 -35.69
C GLN A 788 40.77 -90.16 -34.50
N GLU A 789 39.48 -90.16 -34.84
CA GLU A 789 38.35 -90.72 -34.05
C GLU A 789 38.32 -92.28 -34.20
N PRO A 790 37.26 -93.05 -33.84
CA PRO A 790 36.05 -92.74 -33.03
C PRO A 790 35.67 -93.79 -31.95
N ASN A 791 34.74 -93.46 -31.04
CA ASN A 791 33.73 -94.44 -30.56
C ASN A 791 32.53 -93.87 -29.74
N GLN A 792 31.32 -94.18 -30.23
CA GLN A 792 30.11 -94.66 -29.52
C GLN A 792 29.34 -93.87 -28.42
N MET A 793 28.04 -93.70 -28.74
CA MET A 793 26.82 -93.90 -27.90
C MET A 793 26.21 -92.80 -27.00
N ARG A 794 25.20 -92.11 -27.61
CA ARG A 794 23.74 -92.08 -27.26
C ARG A 794 23.21 -91.50 -25.93
N ALA A 795 22.00 -90.89 -26.08
CA ALA A 795 21.02 -90.37 -25.11
C ALA A 795 21.33 -88.97 -24.51
N TRP A 796 20.43 -87.97 -24.39
CA TRP A 796 18.97 -87.87 -24.05
C TRP A 796 18.66 -88.02 -22.54
N PRO A 797 17.62 -87.34 -21.98
CA PRO A 797 16.86 -86.12 -22.40
C PRO A 797 16.59 -85.16 -21.18
N PRO A 798 15.40 -84.52 -20.96
CA PRO A 798 14.85 -83.31 -21.62
C PRO A 798 14.38 -82.17 -20.65
N MET A 799 13.80 -81.12 -21.25
CA MET A 799 12.63 -80.32 -20.78
C MET A 799 12.76 -79.22 -19.68
N SER A 800 12.61 -77.97 -20.16
CA SER A 800 11.57 -76.96 -19.79
C SER A 800 11.44 -76.30 -18.41
N ASP A 801 11.04 -75.02 -18.49
CA ASP A 801 10.29 -74.20 -17.52
C ASP A 801 10.93 -73.80 -16.17
N GLY A 802 10.54 -72.64 -15.62
CA GLY A 802 10.95 -72.26 -14.27
C GLY A 802 10.84 -70.78 -13.86
N LYS A 803 9.61 -70.29 -13.71
CA LYS A 803 9.23 -68.98 -13.13
C LYS A 803 9.98 -68.53 -11.85
N THR A 804 9.89 -67.21 -11.61
CA THR A 804 9.69 -66.48 -10.32
C THR A 804 10.83 -66.21 -9.32
N HIS A 805 10.81 -64.94 -8.86
CA HIS A 805 11.15 -64.39 -7.53
C HIS A 805 12.51 -64.69 -6.84
N ALA A 806 13.26 -63.60 -6.64
CA ALA A 806 13.71 -63.06 -5.33
C ALA A 806 14.13 -64.04 -4.20
N PRO A 807 15.30 -63.82 -3.53
CA PRO A 807 15.41 -62.61 -2.71
C PRO A 807 16.79 -61.94 -2.52
N ARG A 808 16.78 -60.60 -2.51
CA ARG A 808 17.33 -59.71 -1.45
C ARG A 808 18.72 -60.02 -0.83
N ALA A 809 19.71 -59.15 -1.11
CA ALA A 809 20.60 -58.58 -0.08
C ALA A 809 21.30 -57.28 -0.54
N LYS A 810 21.79 -56.50 0.42
CA LYS A 810 22.73 -55.36 0.25
C LYS A 810 24.12 -55.91 -0.23
N MET A 811 25.01 -55.15 -0.87
CA MET A 811 25.70 -53.97 -0.31
C MET A 811 26.38 -53.09 -1.38
N ASN A 812 26.96 -51.96 -0.95
CA ASN A 812 27.54 -50.90 -1.77
C ASN A 812 29.07 -50.99 -1.84
N ARG A 813 29.64 -50.77 -3.04
CA ARG A 813 31.03 -50.33 -3.31
C ARG A 813 32.18 -51.31 -2.89
N GLU A 814 33.44 -51.17 -3.33
CA GLU A 814 34.12 -50.05 -4.00
C GLU A 814 35.26 -50.47 -4.96
N ASN A 815 35.55 -49.59 -5.93
CA ASN A 815 36.74 -49.40 -6.79
C ASN A 815 37.85 -50.47 -6.94
N LYS A 816 38.12 -50.80 -8.22
CA LYS A 816 39.37 -50.46 -8.95
C LYS A 816 39.14 -50.72 -10.45
N GLU A 817 39.33 -49.78 -11.38
CA GLU A 817 40.57 -49.07 -11.78
C GLU A 817 41.74 -50.01 -12.11
N SER A 818 42.41 -49.91 -13.27
CA SER A 818 42.17 -49.06 -14.44
C SER A 818 43.01 -49.55 -15.63
N LYS A 819 42.67 -49.13 -16.86
CA LYS A 819 43.64 -48.63 -17.85
C LYS A 819 42.94 -47.87 -18.99
N VAL A 820 43.64 -46.86 -19.49
CA VAL A 820 43.17 -45.78 -20.38
C VAL A 820 43.93 -45.89 -21.72
N TRP A 821 43.37 -45.40 -22.82
CA TRP A 821 43.97 -44.39 -23.75
C TRP A 821 42.82 -43.77 -24.61
N PRO A 822 42.98 -42.54 -25.20
CA PRO A 822 41.92 -41.52 -25.13
C PRO A 822 41.41 -41.00 -26.50
N PRO A 823 40.34 -40.15 -26.50
CA PRO A 823 39.94 -39.33 -27.64
C PRO A 823 40.84 -38.09 -27.87
N PRO A 824 40.79 -37.47 -29.08
CA PRO A 824 41.54 -36.26 -29.43
C PRO A 824 40.95 -34.96 -28.83
N LYS A 825 41.59 -33.82 -29.14
CA LYS A 825 41.53 -32.56 -28.37
C LYS A 825 40.83 -31.41 -29.12
N ALA A 826 40.17 -30.52 -28.39
CA ALA A 826 39.47 -29.35 -28.92
C ALA A 826 40.41 -28.18 -29.35
N PRO A 827 39.93 -27.22 -30.17
CA PRO A 827 40.66 -26.01 -30.54
C PRO A 827 40.91 -25.04 -29.37
N ASP A 828 42.03 -24.31 -29.42
CA ASP A 828 42.46 -23.36 -28.40
C ASP A 828 42.04 -21.90 -28.73
N TYR A 829 41.12 -21.32 -27.96
CA TYR A 829 41.07 -19.84 -27.78
C TYR A 829 40.89 -19.36 -26.32
N MET A 830 40.98 -20.25 -25.33
CA MET A 830 41.13 -19.89 -23.90
C MET A 830 42.57 -20.07 -23.40
N LYS A 831 43.48 -19.23 -23.94
CA LYS A 831 44.84 -18.94 -23.46
C LYS A 831 45.14 -17.47 -23.85
N SER A 832 45.72 -16.58 -23.04
CA SER A 832 46.19 -16.60 -21.64
C SER A 832 46.29 -15.11 -21.17
N VAL A 833 46.81 -14.67 -20.00
CA VAL A 833 47.77 -15.28 -19.06
C VAL A 833 47.61 -14.74 -17.60
N LYS A 834 48.57 -15.19 -16.77
CA LYS A 834 48.86 -15.03 -15.33
C LYS A 834 49.35 -13.60 -14.93
N ASP A 835 49.82 -13.27 -13.72
CA ASP A 835 50.36 -14.01 -12.55
C ASP A 835 50.01 -13.30 -11.22
N LEU A 836 50.10 -14.01 -10.08
CA LEU A 836 50.71 -13.63 -8.77
C LEU A 836 50.38 -14.70 -7.66
N PRO A 837 51.08 -14.76 -6.50
CA PRO A 837 51.42 -16.05 -5.87
C PRO A 837 50.96 -16.26 -4.40
N SER A 838 51.61 -17.23 -3.73
CA SER A 838 51.15 -18.00 -2.56
C SER A 838 51.72 -17.63 -1.17
N GLY A 839 50.96 -17.94 -0.11
CA GLY A 839 51.42 -18.17 1.28
C GLY A 839 50.27 -18.08 2.29
N VAL A 840 50.16 -18.85 3.38
CA VAL A 840 50.96 -19.96 3.97
C VAL A 840 50.00 -20.99 4.62
N ARG A 841 50.47 -22.22 4.93
CA ARG A 841 49.72 -23.37 5.54
C ARG A 841 50.16 -23.64 7.00
N VAL A 842 49.73 -24.79 7.58
CA VAL A 842 50.37 -25.62 8.65
C VAL A 842 49.94 -25.27 10.09
N MET A 843 49.53 -26.20 10.99
CA MET A 843 49.04 -27.61 10.88
C MET A 843 48.43 -28.09 12.22
N GLU A 844 47.64 -29.18 12.18
CA GLU A 844 47.53 -30.37 13.10
C GLU A 844 47.55 -30.19 14.65
N ASP A 845 46.86 -31.01 15.47
CA ASP A 845 47.07 -32.46 15.67
C ASP A 845 45.84 -33.29 16.12
N ARG A 846 45.96 -34.62 15.99
CA ARG A 846 45.20 -35.68 16.70
C ARG A 846 46.14 -36.41 17.68
N PRO A 847 45.63 -37.14 18.70
CA PRO A 847 45.58 -38.62 18.61
C PRO A 847 44.33 -39.25 19.31
N GLU A 848 43.72 -40.32 18.77
CA GLU A 848 43.82 -41.77 19.15
C GLU A 848 42.97 -42.19 20.39
N GLY A 849 42.39 -43.41 20.46
CA GLY A 849 42.34 -44.51 19.48
C GLY A 849 41.51 -45.73 19.98
N ASP A 850 41.42 -46.77 19.13
CA ASP A 850 41.08 -48.20 19.42
C ASP A 850 39.68 -48.57 20.01
N GLN A 851 39.08 -49.76 19.79
CA GLN A 851 39.42 -50.98 19.02
C GLN A 851 38.15 -51.84 18.74
N GLN A 852 38.00 -52.46 17.54
CA GLN A 852 37.24 -53.72 17.21
C GLN A 852 35.70 -53.81 17.53
N SER A 853 34.82 -54.63 16.91
CA SER A 853 34.84 -55.64 15.82
C SER A 853 33.45 -55.74 15.08
N SER A 854 33.20 -56.81 14.31
CA SER A 854 32.06 -57.09 13.39
C SER A 854 30.74 -57.56 14.09
N GLU A 855 29.58 -57.93 13.50
CA GLU A 855 29.15 -58.31 12.13
C GLU A 855 27.59 -58.43 11.98
N TYR A 856 27.07 -58.77 10.77
CA TYR A 856 25.72 -59.34 10.45
C TYR A 856 24.41 -58.51 10.68
N GLY A 857 23.26 -59.08 10.23
CA GLY A 857 21.90 -58.53 10.43
C GLY A 857 20.77 -59.30 9.70
N THR A 858 19.53 -58.77 9.78
CA THR A 858 18.27 -59.15 9.04
C THR A 858 17.27 -60.14 9.70
N GLN A 859 16.17 -59.59 10.28
CA GLN A 859 14.75 -60.08 10.38
C GLN A 859 14.43 -61.56 10.76
N ILE A 860 13.24 -61.97 11.27
CA ILE A 860 11.85 -61.97 10.72
C ILE A 860 10.86 -62.46 11.83
N TYR A 861 9.56 -62.10 11.75
CA TYR A 861 8.30 -62.78 12.22
C TYR A 861 7.37 -61.98 13.16
N ARG A 862 6.01 -62.06 13.09
CA ARG A 862 5.04 -62.72 12.15
C ARG A 862 3.67 -61.97 12.10
N ARG A 863 2.86 -62.26 11.06
CA ARG A 863 1.39 -61.97 10.82
C ARG A 863 0.44 -62.65 11.86
N PRO A 864 -0.93 -62.51 11.84
CA PRO A 864 -1.88 -62.06 10.77
C PRO A 864 -2.99 -61.04 11.20
N GLY A 865 -3.94 -60.58 10.37
CA GLY A 865 -4.14 -60.67 8.90
C GLY A 865 -5.56 -60.32 8.39
N GLN A 866 -5.71 -60.19 7.05
CA GLN A 866 -6.94 -60.28 6.18
C GLN A 866 -8.06 -59.21 6.35
N GLU A 867 -8.87 -58.83 5.33
CA GLU A 867 -9.04 -59.30 3.94
C GLU A 867 -9.38 -58.15 2.93
N GLN A 868 -9.80 -58.43 1.67
CA GLN A 868 -9.96 -57.43 0.58
C GLN A 868 -11.01 -57.86 -0.50
N TYR A 869 -11.67 -56.89 -1.16
CA TYR A 869 -12.73 -57.02 -2.22
C TYR A 869 -14.08 -57.61 -1.76
N GLY A 870 -15.24 -57.37 -2.41
CA GLY A 870 -15.58 -56.51 -3.57
C GLY A 870 -17.08 -56.58 -3.97
N GLU A 871 -17.46 -55.86 -5.05
CA GLU A 871 -18.57 -56.06 -6.02
C GLU A 871 -20.06 -56.35 -5.62
N SER A 872 -20.94 -55.41 -6.06
CA SER A 872 -22.25 -55.49 -6.76
C SER A 872 -23.43 -56.46 -6.43
N GLU A 873 -24.62 -55.84 -6.35
CA GLU A 873 -25.96 -56.20 -6.93
C GLU A 873 -26.90 -57.30 -6.32
N HIS A 874 -28.22 -57.05 -6.50
CA HIS A 874 -29.40 -57.96 -6.35
C HIS A 874 -29.74 -58.47 -4.92
N GLN A 875 -30.96 -58.89 -4.51
CA GLN A 875 -32.38 -58.88 -4.98
C GLN A 875 -33.30 -59.33 -3.78
N GLU A 876 -34.64 -59.22 -3.66
CA GLU A 876 -35.74 -58.40 -4.23
C GLU A 876 -37.03 -58.60 -3.35
N TYR A 877 -38.05 -57.71 -3.41
CA TYR A 877 -39.39 -57.79 -2.73
C TYR A 877 -39.42 -57.73 -1.18
N GLU A 878 -40.53 -57.44 -0.45
CA GLU A 878 -41.97 -57.12 -0.69
C GLU A 878 -42.46 -56.28 0.54
N ASP A 879 -43.56 -55.49 0.62
CA ASP A 879 -44.67 -55.04 -0.25
C ASP A 879 -44.84 -53.49 0.02
N GLY A 880 -45.97 -52.74 -0.01
CA GLY A 880 -47.38 -53.02 -0.28
C GLY A 880 -48.31 -51.79 -0.22
N GLN A 881 -48.90 -51.47 -1.38
CA GLN A 881 -50.11 -50.67 -1.64
C GLN A 881 -50.15 -49.14 -1.40
N MET A 882 -50.61 -48.42 -2.44
CA MET A 882 -51.00 -47.00 -2.41
C MET A 882 -52.48 -46.81 -2.00
N PRO A 883 -53.01 -45.57 -2.05
CA PRO A 883 -54.01 -45.30 -3.10
C PRO A 883 -53.76 -44.07 -3.99
N VAL A 884 -53.96 -44.25 -5.31
CA VAL A 884 -54.44 -43.31 -6.38
C VAL A 884 -54.16 -41.78 -6.26
N SER A 885 -53.38 -41.14 -7.14
CA SER A 885 -53.61 -40.82 -8.59
C SER A 885 -54.70 -39.76 -8.86
N ALA A 886 -54.70 -38.92 -9.91
CA ALA A 886 -53.72 -38.41 -10.89
C ALA A 886 -54.48 -37.47 -11.87
N LEU A 887 -53.78 -36.57 -12.61
CA LEU A 887 -54.12 -35.89 -13.89
C LEU A 887 -53.15 -34.68 -14.02
N ASP A 888 -52.16 -34.58 -14.94
CA ASP A 888 -52.16 -34.66 -16.43
C ASP A 888 -52.90 -33.42 -17.03
N ARG A 889 -52.35 -32.47 -17.81
CA ARG A 889 -51.24 -32.39 -18.82
C ARG A 889 -50.54 -31.00 -18.76
N ARG A 890 -49.29 -30.70 -19.20
CA ARG A 890 -48.40 -31.06 -20.35
C ARG A 890 -48.54 -30.11 -21.58
N ALA A 891 -47.39 -29.69 -22.16
CA ALA A 891 -47.18 -28.83 -23.36
C ALA A 891 -47.40 -27.29 -23.21
N GLN A 892 -46.84 -26.37 -24.01
CA GLN A 892 -45.49 -26.16 -24.63
C GLN A 892 -45.50 -24.87 -25.51
N HIS A 893 -44.67 -23.84 -25.24
CA HIS A 893 -44.38 -22.67 -26.12
C HIS A 893 -45.61 -21.83 -26.60
N PRO A 894 -45.49 -20.75 -27.44
CA PRO A 894 -44.33 -19.95 -27.89
C PRO A 894 -44.42 -18.40 -27.69
N ILE A 895 -43.26 -17.74 -27.84
CA ILE A 895 -42.95 -16.41 -28.47
C ILE A 895 -44.09 -15.42 -28.85
N TYR A 896 -43.98 -14.13 -28.47
CA TYR A 896 -43.96 -12.89 -29.32
C TYR A 896 -44.57 -11.58 -28.72
N GLN A 897 -43.78 -10.48 -28.85
CA GLN A 897 -44.12 -9.06 -29.15
C GLN A 897 -44.92 -8.09 -28.23
N ASP A 898 -44.34 -6.89 -28.15
CA ASP A 898 -44.88 -5.51 -28.11
C ASP A 898 -46.06 -5.06 -27.20
N GLY A 899 -45.82 -3.95 -26.47
CA GLY A 899 -46.86 -3.13 -25.82
C GLY A 899 -46.34 -1.79 -25.30
N ARG A 900 -46.70 -0.67 -25.96
CA ARG A 900 -46.29 0.70 -25.58
C ARG A 900 -47.29 1.41 -24.65
N SER A 901 -46.77 2.38 -23.87
CA SER A 901 -47.32 3.74 -23.65
C SER A 901 -48.12 4.08 -22.37
N SER A 902 -47.88 5.32 -21.91
CA SER A 902 -48.80 6.29 -21.26
C SER A 902 -48.79 6.45 -19.72
N TYR A 903 -48.45 7.66 -19.27
CA TYR A 903 -48.86 8.33 -18.01
C TYR A 903 -50.36 8.81 -18.10
N PRO A 904 -50.98 9.59 -17.17
CA PRO A 904 -50.50 10.20 -15.89
C PRO A 904 -51.49 10.25 -14.67
N PHE A 905 -50.98 10.77 -13.53
CA PHE A 905 -51.60 11.71 -12.55
C PHE A 905 -52.64 11.34 -11.44
N GLN A 906 -52.29 11.80 -10.21
CA GLN A 906 -53.06 12.54 -9.17
C GLN A 906 -53.85 11.91 -7.96
N ASP A 907 -53.43 12.35 -6.75
CA ASP A 907 -54.11 12.78 -5.49
C ASP A 907 -55.33 12.06 -4.85
N GLY A 908 -55.36 11.95 -3.50
CA GLY A 908 -56.42 11.18 -2.78
C GLY A 908 -56.72 11.30 -1.26
N ASN A 909 -56.22 12.30 -0.49
CA ASN A 909 -56.79 12.75 0.82
C ASN A 909 -56.64 11.96 2.18
N ARG A 910 -57.05 12.66 3.27
CA ARG A 910 -56.90 12.47 4.76
C ARG A 910 -58.20 11.90 5.45
N PRO A 911 -58.38 11.69 6.80
CA PRO A 911 -57.81 12.41 7.98
C PRO A 911 -57.59 11.67 9.34
N ILE A 912 -57.33 12.45 10.42
CA ILE A 912 -56.97 12.10 11.82
C ILE A 912 -58.06 12.55 12.84
N PRO A 913 -58.09 12.01 14.06
CA PRO A 913 -58.01 12.78 15.35
C PRO A 913 -57.18 12.02 16.46
N PHE A 914 -56.88 12.43 17.71
CA PHE A 914 -56.86 13.66 18.56
C PHE A 914 -56.23 13.24 19.94
N LEU A 915 -55.74 14.08 20.89
CA LEU A 915 -55.34 15.51 20.93
C LEU A 915 -53.83 15.59 21.36
N GLU A 916 -53.30 15.82 22.58
CA GLU A 916 -53.61 16.60 23.82
C GLU A 916 -52.34 16.51 24.74
N GLU A 917 -51.81 17.48 25.50
CA GLU A 917 -51.59 18.95 25.37
C GLU A 917 -50.17 19.24 26.01
N ILE A 918 -49.63 20.35 26.55
CA ILE A 918 -49.99 21.75 26.96
C ILE A 918 -48.69 22.61 26.98
N THR A 919 -48.77 23.95 27.01
CA THR A 919 -47.64 24.90 27.31
C THR A 919 -48.12 26.08 28.18
N PRO A 920 -47.25 27.01 28.65
CA PRO A 920 -47.31 28.37 28.06
C PRO A 920 -46.03 29.24 28.15
N ASN A 921 -45.98 30.51 27.67
CA ASN A 921 -46.37 31.15 26.39
C ASN A 921 -46.01 32.68 26.44
N MET A 922 -46.28 33.43 25.36
CA MET A 922 -46.45 34.90 25.23
C MET A 922 -45.21 35.82 25.04
N ASP A 923 -45.22 36.84 24.16
CA ASP A 923 -46.04 37.05 22.93
C ASP A 923 -45.57 38.22 22.02
N GLN A 924 -46.17 38.29 20.81
CA GLN A 924 -46.41 39.48 19.95
C GLN A 924 -45.26 40.17 19.16
N ASP A 925 -45.45 40.60 17.89
CA ASP A 925 -46.46 40.22 16.86
C ASP A 925 -46.00 40.56 15.41
N ARG A 926 -46.84 40.19 14.43
CA ARG A 926 -46.75 40.28 12.95
C ARG A 926 -47.08 41.71 12.40
N GLY A 927 -46.88 42.05 11.13
CA GLY A 927 -46.36 41.34 9.94
C GLY A 927 -47.02 41.85 8.62
N GLN A 928 -47.13 40.96 7.61
CA GLN A 928 -47.87 41.10 6.33
C GLN A 928 -47.23 41.88 5.15
N THR A 929 -47.62 41.49 3.92
CA THR A 929 -47.19 42.03 2.62
C THR A 929 -48.34 42.05 1.61
N LEU A 930 -48.55 43.15 0.87
CA LEU A 930 -49.44 43.25 -0.31
C LEU A 930 -48.94 44.32 -1.31
N HIS A 931 -49.23 44.10 -2.59
CA HIS A 931 -48.96 44.98 -3.76
C HIS A 931 -49.97 46.16 -3.85
N PRO A 932 -49.68 47.32 -4.52
CA PRO A 932 -49.41 47.36 -5.98
C PRO A 932 -48.53 48.50 -6.57
N LYS A 933 -48.34 48.40 -7.89
CA LYS A 933 -47.90 49.34 -8.96
C LYS A 933 -47.82 50.86 -8.67
N GLY A 934 -46.80 51.53 -9.26
CA GLY A 934 -46.84 52.96 -9.63
C GLY A 934 -45.47 53.59 -9.97
N ASP A 935 -45.23 53.89 -11.25
CA ASP A 935 -44.33 54.88 -11.91
C ASP A 935 -43.29 55.61 -11.03
N GLY A 936 -41.97 55.43 -11.20
CA GLY A 936 -41.08 56.05 -12.21
C GLY A 936 -39.83 56.62 -11.50
N GLU A 937 -38.66 56.92 -12.09
CA GLU A 937 -38.16 56.88 -13.48
C GLU A 937 -36.71 56.34 -13.51
N HIS A 938 -36.25 55.75 -14.62
CA HIS A 938 -34.82 55.46 -14.89
C HIS A 938 -34.53 55.52 -16.40
N PRO A 939 -33.68 56.45 -16.88
CA PRO A 939 -33.18 56.43 -18.27
C PRO A 939 -31.98 55.48 -18.43
N SER A 940 -31.82 54.88 -19.62
CA SER A 940 -30.78 53.90 -19.93
C SER A 940 -29.92 54.31 -21.14
N THR A 941 -28.59 54.13 -21.05
CA THR A 941 -27.65 53.93 -22.17
C THR A 941 -26.39 53.27 -21.59
N SER A 942 -25.78 52.18 -22.09
CA SER A 942 -25.54 51.64 -23.45
C SER A 942 -24.32 52.23 -24.17
N TYR A 943 -23.79 51.46 -25.15
CA TYR A 943 -22.44 51.54 -25.79
C TYR A 943 -21.30 51.00 -24.88
N GLN A 944 -20.48 50.01 -25.27
CA GLN A 944 -19.66 49.78 -26.49
C GLN A 944 -18.42 50.70 -26.58
N GLY A 945 -17.26 50.13 -26.90
CA GLY A 945 -16.13 50.91 -27.45
C GLY A 945 -14.74 50.54 -26.93
N SER A 946 -14.06 49.66 -27.66
CA SER A 946 -12.60 49.46 -27.74
C SER A 946 -11.71 50.70 -27.56
N VAL A 947 -10.55 50.52 -26.90
CA VAL A 947 -9.38 51.42 -26.89
C VAL A 947 -8.13 50.62 -27.30
N PRO A 948 -7.11 51.18 -28.01
CA PRO A 948 -6.34 50.39 -28.99
C PRO A 948 -4.85 50.15 -28.66
N LEU A 949 -4.15 49.61 -29.67
CA LEU A 949 -2.72 49.29 -29.79
C LEU A 949 -1.80 50.54 -29.97
N VAL A 950 -0.49 50.31 -30.17
CA VAL A 950 0.56 51.25 -30.66
C VAL A 950 1.16 52.16 -29.54
N GLU A 951 2.46 52.46 -29.41
CA GLU A 951 3.64 52.30 -30.30
C GLU A 951 4.95 51.84 -29.60
N HIS A 952 5.98 51.50 -30.38
CA HIS A 952 7.37 51.37 -29.94
C HIS A 952 8.10 52.74 -29.87
N ALA A 953 9.09 52.84 -28.97
CA ALA A 953 10.22 53.75 -29.14
C ALA A 953 11.51 53.11 -28.57
N GLY A 954 12.67 53.50 -29.11
CA GLY A 954 13.99 53.09 -28.63
C GLY A 954 15.09 54.02 -29.16
N SER A 955 16.36 53.61 -28.98
CA SER A 955 17.62 54.25 -29.44
C SER A 955 18.47 54.96 -28.37
N HIS A 956 19.79 54.95 -28.61
CA HIS A 956 20.90 55.60 -27.86
C HIS A 956 21.20 55.06 -26.45
N GLY A 957 22.44 54.74 -26.04
CA GLY A 957 23.71 54.57 -26.78
C GLY A 957 24.78 55.65 -26.50
N ASN A 958 26.04 55.22 -26.30
CA ASN A 958 27.24 55.99 -25.84
C ASN A 958 27.25 56.31 -24.31
N ARG A 959 28.37 56.47 -23.59
CA ARG A 959 29.82 56.13 -23.77
C ARG A 959 30.55 56.19 -22.39
N GLU A 960 31.89 56.13 -22.41
CA GLU A 960 32.86 56.19 -21.27
C GLU A 960 33.12 54.81 -20.62
N ASP A 961 34.22 54.09 -20.87
CA ASP A 961 35.52 54.36 -21.53
C ASP A 961 36.64 54.94 -20.62
N ASN A 962 37.27 54.04 -19.85
CA ASN A 962 38.74 53.82 -19.79
C ASN A 962 39.67 54.70 -18.89
N GLN A 963 40.26 54.07 -17.85
CA GLN A 963 41.73 54.05 -17.51
C GLN A 963 41.97 53.16 -16.25
N ASN A 964 42.89 52.15 -16.26
CA ASN A 964 44.35 52.20 -15.99
C ASN A 964 44.73 52.74 -14.58
N ARG A 965 45.65 52.13 -13.78
CA ARG A 965 46.69 51.12 -14.08
C ARG A 965 47.31 50.47 -12.81
N GLN A 966 48.02 49.33 -12.99
CA GLN A 966 49.20 48.84 -12.22
C GLN A 966 48.98 48.22 -10.80
N HIS A 967 49.81 47.29 -10.28
CA HIS A 967 51.18 46.80 -10.62
C HIS A 967 51.37 45.27 -10.28
N GLN A 968 52.24 44.55 -11.02
CA GLN A 968 53.08 43.34 -10.70
C GLN A 968 52.52 42.09 -9.93
N GLU A 969 52.68 40.84 -10.41
CA GLU A 969 53.83 39.88 -10.26
C GLU A 969 54.18 39.50 -8.79
N GLY A 970 54.40 38.23 -8.37
CA GLY A 970 54.26 36.91 -9.02
C GLY A 970 54.92 35.75 -8.20
N ALA A 971 54.66 34.48 -8.58
CA ALA A 971 55.41 33.24 -8.25
C ALA A 971 55.44 32.63 -6.80
N TYR A 972 55.05 31.34 -6.74
CA TYR A 972 55.42 30.20 -5.85
C TYR A 972 56.09 30.41 -4.46
N TYR A 973 55.59 29.71 -3.42
CA TYR A 973 56.22 28.48 -2.85
C TYR A 973 55.38 27.80 -1.73
N SER A 974 55.81 26.61 -1.29
CA SER A 974 55.12 25.71 -0.34
C SER A 974 55.49 25.92 1.14
N THR A 975 54.86 25.14 2.03
CA THR A 975 55.04 25.10 3.49
C THR A 975 56.48 24.82 3.96
N PRO A 976 56.83 25.23 5.21
CA PRO A 976 57.18 24.22 6.21
C PRO A 976 56.77 24.54 7.68
N ARG A 977 57.03 23.59 8.58
CA ARG A 977 56.86 23.65 10.06
C ARG A 977 58.08 24.30 10.75
N ARG A 978 57.95 24.74 12.03
CA ARG A 978 58.57 24.04 13.20
C ARG A 978 58.44 24.73 14.58
N ASP A 979 58.18 23.88 15.58
CA ASP A 979 58.83 23.66 16.89
C ASP A 979 59.36 24.83 17.76
N GLY A 980 59.04 24.78 19.07
CA GLY A 980 60.06 24.83 20.13
C GLY A 980 59.85 25.79 21.32
N GLY A 981 59.60 25.24 22.52
CA GLY A 981 59.68 26.00 23.77
C GLY A 981 59.33 25.18 25.03
N VAL A 982 60.30 24.97 25.93
CA VAL A 982 60.14 24.27 27.23
C VAL A 982 60.98 24.99 28.29
N PRO A 983 60.43 25.24 29.49
CA PRO A 983 61.16 24.92 30.73
C PRO A 983 60.31 24.25 31.82
N ILE A 984 60.99 23.58 32.74
CA ILE A 984 60.54 22.88 33.97
C ILE A 984 61.64 23.21 35.01
N PRO A 985 61.40 23.60 36.29
CA PRO A 985 60.89 22.67 37.33
C PRO A 985 60.16 23.27 38.57
N GLU A 986 59.96 22.41 39.59
CA GLU A 986 59.67 22.68 41.03
C GLU A 986 58.23 23.13 41.42
N GLN A 987 57.62 22.65 42.53
CA GLN A 987 57.90 21.52 43.44
C GLN A 987 56.61 21.11 44.23
N ASP A 988 56.63 19.94 44.91
CA ASP A 988 55.78 19.46 46.04
C ASP A 988 54.23 19.62 46.02
N GLY A 989 53.38 18.66 46.39
CA GLY A 989 53.55 17.51 47.29
C GLY A 989 52.25 17.31 48.13
N SER A 990 51.72 16.08 48.14
CA SER A 990 50.51 15.63 48.89
C SER A 990 49.13 16.11 48.36
N SER A 991 48.02 15.38 48.56
CA SER A 991 47.82 14.20 49.43
C SER A 991 47.03 13.05 48.79
N LEU A 992 47.44 11.81 49.09
CA LEU A 992 46.76 10.56 48.75
C LEU A 992 47.10 9.56 49.88
N GLY A 993 46.13 9.14 50.71
CA GLY A 993 46.48 8.56 52.02
C GLY A 993 45.39 7.76 52.78
N LYS A 994 45.16 6.53 52.31
CA LYS A 994 44.61 5.35 53.02
C LYS A 994 44.32 5.46 54.54
N ARG A 995 43.19 4.88 54.98
CA ARG A 995 43.08 4.20 56.29
C ARG A 995 42.60 2.76 56.10
N ARG A 996 43.23 1.81 56.82
CA ARG A 996 42.82 0.39 56.93
C ARG A 996 43.36 -0.18 58.24
N ARG A 997 42.49 -0.73 59.08
CA ARG A 997 42.69 -1.67 60.21
C ARG A 997 41.28 -2.18 60.56
N GLU A 998 40.94 -3.47 60.52
CA GLU A 998 41.49 -4.67 61.19
C GLU A 998 40.86 -4.94 62.57
N SER A 999 39.95 -5.91 62.57
CA SER A 999 39.59 -6.80 63.68
C SER A 999 39.08 -8.11 63.05
N GLY A 1000 39.39 -9.27 63.64
CA GLY A 1000 38.98 -10.59 63.12
C GLY A 1000 37.48 -10.88 63.33
N GLY A 1001 36.97 -12.04 62.93
CA GLY A 1001 37.64 -13.15 62.24
C GLY A 1001 37.25 -14.51 62.82
N SER A 1002 36.49 -15.30 62.06
CA SER A 1002 36.23 -16.72 62.34
C SER A 1002 35.87 -17.47 61.07
N ASP A 1003 36.50 -18.62 60.91
CA ASP A 1003 36.18 -19.76 60.05
C ASP A 1003 34.67 -20.13 60.00
N SER A 1004 34.19 -20.93 59.03
CA SER A 1004 34.94 -21.98 58.31
C SER A 1004 34.61 -22.15 56.83
N SER A 1005 35.49 -22.92 56.18
CA SER A 1005 35.47 -23.24 54.75
C SER A 1005 34.51 -24.38 54.39
N GLN A 1006 34.06 -24.36 53.14
CA GLN A 1006 34.16 -25.56 52.29
C GLN A 1006 34.32 -25.17 50.82
N THR A 1007 35.26 -25.82 50.14
CA THR A 1007 35.58 -25.64 48.72
C THR A 1007 34.53 -26.31 47.83
N GLN A 1008 34.15 -25.67 46.71
CA GLN A 1008 33.39 -26.35 45.67
C GLN A 1008 34.21 -27.50 45.03
N PRO A 1009 33.67 -28.73 44.98
CA PRO A 1009 34.06 -29.69 43.95
C PRO A 1009 33.28 -29.40 42.66
N SER A 1010 33.90 -29.61 41.50
CA SER A 1010 33.24 -29.48 40.20
C SER A 1010 32.15 -30.56 40.02
N ALA A 1011 30.89 -30.16 39.98
CA ALA A 1011 29.75 -31.04 39.73
C ALA A 1011 29.17 -30.85 38.32
N LYS A 1012 28.69 -31.94 37.72
CA LYS A 1012 28.21 -32.02 36.33
C LYS A 1012 26.91 -31.21 36.13
N LYS A 1013 26.63 -30.82 34.88
CA LYS A 1013 25.28 -30.39 34.47
C LYS A 1013 24.26 -31.45 34.92
N PRO A 1014 23.09 -31.07 35.46
CA PRO A 1014 22.00 -32.01 35.67
C PRO A 1014 21.42 -32.46 34.31
N ASP A 1015 21.08 -33.74 34.19
CA ASP A 1015 20.24 -34.22 33.09
C ASP A 1015 18.84 -33.63 33.26
N LEU A 1016 18.49 -32.67 32.41
CA LEU A 1016 17.10 -32.28 32.19
C LEU A 1016 16.39 -33.41 31.43
N ARG A 1017 15.99 -34.44 32.18
CA ARG A 1017 14.94 -35.36 31.73
C ARG A 1017 13.66 -34.55 31.53
N LEU A 1018 13.37 -34.23 30.28
CA LEU A 1018 12.04 -33.81 29.87
C LEU A 1018 11.03 -34.86 30.36
N GLY A 1019 10.15 -34.45 31.27
CA GLY A 1019 8.95 -35.22 31.59
C GLY A 1019 7.97 -35.18 30.42
N MET A 1020 6.80 -35.78 30.62
CA MET A 1020 5.68 -35.60 29.68
C MET A 1020 5.44 -34.11 29.43
N PRO A 1021 5.24 -33.68 28.16
CA PRO A 1021 4.97 -32.29 27.84
C PRO A 1021 3.79 -31.72 28.64
N VAL A 1022 3.84 -30.42 28.95
CA VAL A 1022 2.84 -29.76 29.81
C VAL A 1022 1.42 -29.82 29.21
N TRP A 1023 1.29 -30.00 27.88
CA TRP A 1023 0.01 -30.19 27.20
C TRP A 1023 -0.64 -31.58 27.41
N GLU A 1024 0.09 -32.55 27.99
CA GLU A 1024 -0.43 -33.87 28.38
C GLU A 1024 -0.92 -33.91 29.84
N GLN A 1025 -0.95 -32.77 30.53
CA GLN A 1025 -1.56 -32.65 31.86
C GLN A 1025 -3.06 -32.35 31.72
N GLU A 1026 -3.87 -33.02 32.55
CA GLU A 1026 -5.29 -32.68 32.72
C GLU A 1026 -5.41 -31.22 33.20
N LEU A 1027 -6.33 -30.47 32.59
CA LEU A 1027 -6.67 -29.11 33.03
C LEU A 1027 -7.37 -29.19 34.39
N GLY A 1028 -7.25 -28.13 35.19
CA GLY A 1028 -8.18 -27.96 36.30
C GLY A 1028 -9.59 -27.73 35.75
N GLU A 1029 -10.60 -28.44 36.27
CA GLU A 1029 -11.99 -28.23 35.89
C GLU A 1029 -12.36 -26.75 36.07
N TYR A 1030 -12.92 -26.16 35.01
CA TYR A 1030 -13.45 -24.80 35.00
C TYR A 1030 -14.64 -24.77 34.04
N GLU A 1031 -15.83 -24.58 34.60
CA GLU A 1031 -17.02 -24.34 33.78
C GLU A 1031 -16.97 -22.89 33.28
N GLU A 1032 -16.93 -22.74 31.95
CA GLU A 1032 -17.09 -21.47 31.26
C GLU A 1032 -18.45 -20.84 31.64
N GLU A 1033 -18.45 -19.58 32.11
CA GLU A 1033 -19.68 -18.90 32.51
C GLU A 1033 -20.49 -18.50 31.27
N GLU A 1034 -21.59 -19.20 30.98
CA GLU A 1034 -22.49 -18.85 29.88
C GLU A 1034 -23.30 -17.60 30.23
N LEU A 1035 -23.07 -16.51 29.49
CA LEU A 1035 -23.80 -15.25 29.65
C LEU A 1035 -25.11 -15.25 28.88
N ALA A 1036 -25.11 -15.79 27.66
CA ALA A 1036 -26.29 -15.87 26.81
C ALA A 1036 -26.12 -16.92 25.69
N SER A 1037 -27.24 -17.48 25.26
CA SER A 1037 -27.37 -18.31 24.06
C SER A 1037 -28.35 -17.69 23.07
N SER A 1038 -28.58 -18.34 21.92
CA SER A 1038 -29.42 -17.86 20.80
C SER A 1038 -30.84 -17.38 21.17
N ALA A 1039 -31.41 -17.82 22.30
CA ALA A 1039 -32.70 -17.33 22.78
C ALA A 1039 -32.64 -15.96 23.50
N GLY A 1040 -31.46 -15.49 23.90
CA GLY A 1040 -31.25 -14.23 24.62
C GLY A 1040 -30.42 -13.18 23.86
N LEU A 1041 -29.65 -13.59 22.85
CA LEU A 1041 -28.85 -12.67 22.02
C LEU A 1041 -29.70 -12.04 20.92
N LYS A 1042 -29.88 -10.71 20.97
CA LYS A 1042 -30.24 -9.92 19.78
C LYS A 1042 -29.05 -10.00 18.82
N LEU A 1043 -29.31 -10.38 17.57
CA LEU A 1043 -28.26 -10.61 16.56
C LEU A 1043 -28.32 -9.57 15.44
N PRO A 1044 -27.17 -9.20 14.84
CA PRO A 1044 -27.12 -8.27 13.71
C PRO A 1044 -27.95 -8.73 12.51
N THR A 1045 -28.70 -7.80 11.90
CA THR A 1045 -29.58 -8.06 10.74
C THR A 1045 -28.82 -8.59 9.51
N SER A 1046 -27.50 -8.39 9.45
CA SER A 1046 -26.61 -8.94 8.42
C SER A 1046 -26.55 -10.47 8.38
N LEU A 1047 -26.94 -11.17 9.46
CA LEU A 1047 -27.02 -12.65 9.48
C LEU A 1047 -28.28 -13.23 8.79
N LEU A 1048 -29.25 -12.39 8.40
CA LEU A 1048 -30.57 -12.85 7.92
C LEU A 1048 -30.67 -13.07 6.40
N MET A 1049 -29.57 -13.03 5.64
CA MET A 1049 -29.61 -13.15 4.17
C MET A 1049 -28.61 -14.18 3.59
N PRO A 1050 -29.03 -15.45 3.40
CA PRO A 1050 -28.33 -16.41 2.55
C PRO A 1050 -28.86 -16.34 1.10
N SER A 1051 -28.15 -15.62 0.23
CA SER A 1051 -28.26 -15.75 -1.24
C SER A 1051 -26.86 -15.91 -1.85
N SER A 1052 -26.72 -16.85 -2.79
CA SER A 1052 -25.47 -17.61 -3.00
C SER A 1052 -24.31 -16.88 -3.69
N ASP A 1053 -24.51 -15.64 -4.15
CA ASP A 1053 -23.68 -15.05 -5.21
C ASP A 1053 -22.77 -13.90 -4.74
N LYS A 1054 -22.63 -13.70 -3.42
CA LYS A 1054 -21.71 -12.71 -2.81
C LYS A 1054 -20.92 -13.26 -1.63
N ILE A 1055 -19.77 -13.88 -1.92
CA ILE A 1055 -18.84 -14.39 -0.89
C ILE A 1055 -17.84 -13.30 -0.42
N SER A 1056 -17.67 -12.22 -1.17
CA SER A 1056 -16.68 -11.15 -0.91
C SER A 1056 -17.13 -10.02 0.03
N GLU A 1057 -18.30 -10.14 0.66
CA GLU A 1057 -18.90 -9.10 1.52
C GLU A 1057 -19.37 -9.64 2.89
N MET A 1058 -18.88 -10.81 3.31
CA MET A 1058 -19.09 -11.28 4.69
C MET A 1058 -18.16 -10.53 5.67
N PRO A 1059 -18.65 -10.02 6.81
CA PRO A 1059 -17.80 -9.45 7.85
C PRO A 1059 -16.80 -10.45 8.41
N GLU A 1060 -15.64 -9.98 8.86
CA GLU A 1060 -14.68 -10.82 9.57
C GLU A 1060 -15.27 -11.34 10.90
N ILE A 1061 -14.96 -12.60 11.22
CA ILE A 1061 -15.62 -13.36 12.29
C ILE A 1061 -15.32 -12.78 13.68
N GLY A 1062 -14.18 -12.09 13.85
CA GLY A 1062 -13.88 -11.27 15.03
C GLY A 1062 -14.95 -10.20 15.23
N ARG A 1063 -15.01 -9.24 14.30
CA ARG A 1063 -15.89 -8.06 14.33
C ARG A 1063 -17.39 -8.39 14.38
N LEU A 1064 -17.80 -9.52 13.83
CA LEU A 1064 -19.17 -10.05 14.01
C LEU A 1064 -19.47 -10.45 15.47
N GLY A 1065 -18.50 -11.07 16.15
CA GLY A 1065 -18.60 -11.42 17.57
C GLY A 1065 -18.44 -10.20 18.50
N GLU A 1066 -17.57 -9.25 18.17
CA GLU A 1066 -17.49 -7.96 18.89
C GLU A 1066 -18.82 -7.21 18.82
N LEU A 1067 -19.42 -7.07 17.64
CA LEU A 1067 -20.75 -6.46 17.47
C LEU A 1067 -21.84 -7.20 18.27
N THR A 1068 -21.73 -8.53 18.38
CA THR A 1068 -22.64 -9.34 19.21
C THR A 1068 -22.43 -9.09 20.71
N VAL A 1069 -21.17 -8.91 21.15
CA VAL A 1069 -20.83 -8.52 22.52
C VAL A 1069 -21.29 -7.11 22.84
N TYR A 1070 -21.13 -6.15 21.91
CA TYR A 1070 -21.62 -4.78 22.07
C TYR A 1070 -23.14 -4.74 22.27
N GLN A 1071 -23.90 -5.47 21.43
CA GLN A 1071 -25.37 -5.56 21.56
C GLN A 1071 -25.81 -6.26 22.86
N TYR A 1072 -25.03 -7.20 23.37
CA TYR A 1072 -25.24 -7.79 24.70
C TYR A 1072 -24.93 -6.78 25.82
N LEU A 1073 -23.80 -6.06 25.77
CA LEU A 1073 -23.38 -5.11 26.81
C LEU A 1073 -24.30 -3.88 26.89
N LEU A 1074 -24.80 -3.36 25.76
CA LEU A 1074 -25.83 -2.32 25.76
C LEU A 1074 -27.13 -2.81 26.43
N ASN A 1075 -27.51 -4.06 26.18
CA ASN A 1075 -28.68 -4.66 26.79
C ASN A 1075 -28.49 -4.95 28.30
N GLU A 1076 -27.27 -5.28 28.75
CA GLU A 1076 -26.92 -5.30 30.18
C GLU A 1076 -27.07 -3.89 30.78
N MET A 1077 -26.53 -2.85 30.13
CA MET A 1077 -26.64 -1.45 30.61
C MET A 1077 -28.11 -0.98 30.73
N ASP A 1078 -28.99 -1.36 29.79
CA ASP A 1078 -30.43 -1.09 29.86
C ASP A 1078 -31.14 -1.80 31.03
N GLN A 1079 -30.62 -2.95 31.49
CA GLN A 1079 -31.27 -3.82 32.48
C GLN A 1079 -30.64 -3.78 33.87
N ASN A 1080 -29.37 -3.38 33.98
CA ASN A 1080 -28.55 -3.49 35.17
C ASN A 1080 -27.96 -2.10 35.54
N PRO A 1081 -28.54 -1.38 36.52
CA PRO A 1081 -28.12 -0.03 36.87
C PRO A 1081 -26.75 0.06 37.57
N THR A 1082 -26.01 -1.05 37.68
CA THR A 1082 -24.60 -1.03 38.08
C THR A 1082 -23.65 -0.72 36.92
N VAL A 1083 -24.09 -0.82 35.66
CA VAL A 1083 -23.28 -0.46 34.48
C VAL A 1083 -23.54 1.02 34.13
N THR A 1084 -22.51 1.86 34.15
CA THR A 1084 -22.63 3.31 33.90
C THR A 1084 -22.32 3.72 32.46
N PHE A 1085 -21.46 2.97 31.76
CA PHE A 1085 -21.19 3.15 30.33
C PHE A 1085 -20.64 1.87 29.70
N VAL A 1086 -20.78 1.77 28.37
CA VAL A 1086 -20.14 0.77 27.51
C VAL A 1086 -19.46 1.51 26.37
N ASN A 1087 -18.14 1.38 26.26
CA ASN A 1087 -17.30 2.01 25.24
C ASN A 1087 -16.63 0.90 24.40
N TRP A 1088 -17.00 0.79 23.12
CA TRP A 1088 -16.36 -0.14 22.18
C TRP A 1088 -15.15 0.55 21.56
N CYS A 1089 -13.96 0.24 22.06
CA CYS A 1089 -12.72 0.91 21.67
C CYS A 1089 -12.37 0.66 20.20
N ASN A 1090 -12.71 -0.53 19.70
CA ASN A 1090 -12.43 -0.99 18.34
C ASN A 1090 -13.64 -0.85 17.36
N GLU A 1091 -14.65 0.00 17.66
CA GLU A 1091 -15.89 0.09 16.87
C GLU A 1091 -15.67 0.45 15.39
N ASP A 1092 -14.76 1.39 15.11
CA ASP A 1092 -14.39 1.83 13.75
C ASP A 1092 -13.18 1.05 13.19
N GLU A 1093 -12.09 0.98 13.94
CA GLU A 1093 -10.82 0.34 13.54
C GLU A 1093 -10.11 -0.25 14.77
N GLU A 1094 -9.31 -1.30 14.57
CA GLU A 1094 -8.50 -1.93 15.62
C GLU A 1094 -7.43 -0.97 16.16
N LEU A 1095 -7.60 -0.48 17.39
CA LEU A 1095 -6.70 0.49 18.01
C LEU A 1095 -5.42 -0.15 18.56
N GLY A 1096 -5.26 -1.47 18.49
CA GLY A 1096 -4.12 -2.20 19.03
C GLY A 1096 -4.07 -2.18 20.56
N GLN A 1097 -5.22 -1.94 21.20
CA GLN A 1097 -5.37 -2.01 22.65
C GLN A 1097 -5.35 -3.47 23.11
N PRO A 1098 -5.01 -3.75 24.38
CA PRO A 1098 -5.04 -5.10 24.92
C PRO A 1098 -6.45 -5.55 25.36
N TYR A 1099 -7.51 -4.93 24.82
CA TYR A 1099 -8.94 -5.19 25.04
C TYR A 1099 -9.76 -4.48 23.96
N ASP A 1100 -10.99 -4.93 23.73
CA ASP A 1100 -11.92 -4.37 22.73
C ASP A 1100 -12.95 -3.39 23.35
N PHE A 1101 -13.32 -3.60 24.63
CA PHE A 1101 -14.32 -2.79 25.32
C PHE A 1101 -13.85 -2.32 26.70
N GLU A 1102 -14.29 -1.12 27.07
CA GLU A 1102 -14.31 -0.61 28.44
C GLU A 1102 -15.76 -0.53 28.93
N VAL A 1103 -16.01 -1.03 30.15
CA VAL A 1103 -17.33 -1.00 30.79
C VAL A 1103 -17.20 -0.34 32.16
N GLY A 1104 -17.91 0.76 32.38
CA GLY A 1104 -17.99 1.40 33.68
C GLY A 1104 -18.91 0.64 34.62
N VAL A 1105 -18.42 0.27 35.81
CA VAL A 1105 -19.19 -0.49 36.81
C VAL A 1105 -19.17 0.23 38.17
N VAL A 1106 -20.34 0.46 38.73
CA VAL A 1106 -20.57 1.02 40.07
C VAL A 1106 -21.06 -0.06 41.01
N THR A 1107 -20.33 -0.21 42.11
CA THR A 1107 -20.66 -1.06 43.27
C THR A 1107 -20.84 -0.18 44.50
N GLU A 1108 -21.46 -0.70 45.57
CA GLU A 1108 -21.81 0.07 46.78
C GLU A 1108 -20.61 0.83 47.41
N ASP A 1109 -19.38 0.35 47.22
CA ASP A 1109 -18.13 0.95 47.76
C ASP A 1109 -17.23 1.66 46.73
N LYS A 1110 -17.43 1.49 45.40
CA LYS A 1110 -16.59 2.07 44.32
C LYS A 1110 -17.23 2.04 42.93
N GLU A 1111 -16.88 3.04 42.13
CA GLU A 1111 -16.88 3.00 40.66
C GLU A 1111 -15.52 2.52 40.12
N PHE A 1112 -15.52 1.69 39.08
CA PHE A 1112 -14.32 1.27 38.35
C PHE A 1112 -14.62 0.76 36.93
N THR A 1113 -13.67 0.91 36.01
CA THR A 1113 -13.71 0.31 34.68
C THR A 1113 -13.34 -1.18 34.72
N VAL A 1114 -14.06 -1.99 33.94
CA VAL A 1114 -13.74 -3.37 33.55
C VAL A 1114 -13.35 -3.37 32.07
N TYR A 1115 -12.35 -4.16 31.70
CA TYR A 1115 -11.84 -4.30 30.35
C TYR A 1115 -12.19 -5.69 29.79
N ILE A 1116 -12.71 -5.73 28.56
CA ILE A 1116 -13.17 -6.97 27.91
C ILE A 1116 -12.48 -7.15 26.56
N GLU A 1117 -11.85 -8.30 26.39
CA GLU A 1117 -11.28 -8.82 25.14
C GLU A 1117 -12.25 -9.84 24.51
N VAL A 1118 -12.44 -9.83 23.20
CA VAL A 1118 -13.41 -10.67 22.49
C VAL A 1118 -12.74 -11.73 21.61
N LYS A 1119 -13.23 -12.97 21.66
CA LYS A 1119 -12.68 -14.11 20.89
C LYS A 1119 -13.78 -14.97 20.26
N SER A 1120 -13.91 -14.84 18.94
CA SER A 1120 -14.97 -15.44 18.11
C SER A 1120 -14.53 -16.73 17.42
N THR A 1121 -15.41 -17.72 17.31
CA THR A 1121 -15.14 -18.99 16.61
C THR A 1121 -16.41 -19.57 15.95
N LEU A 1122 -16.25 -20.12 14.75
CA LEU A 1122 -17.30 -20.88 14.04
C LEU A 1122 -17.54 -22.28 14.66
N SER A 1123 -16.54 -22.83 15.36
CA SER A 1123 -16.65 -24.14 16.01
C SER A 1123 -17.15 -24.00 17.45
N SER A 1124 -18.12 -24.84 17.81
CA SER A 1124 -18.62 -25.05 19.17
C SER A 1124 -17.62 -25.68 20.13
N THR A 1125 -16.52 -26.26 19.64
CA THR A 1125 -15.57 -27.06 20.42
C THR A 1125 -14.13 -26.55 20.35
N LYS A 1126 -13.89 -25.35 19.80
CA LYS A 1126 -12.55 -24.74 19.75
C LYS A 1126 -12.12 -24.24 21.15
N GLU A 1127 -11.64 -25.15 21.99
CA GLU A 1127 -11.14 -24.81 23.34
C GLU A 1127 -10.06 -23.72 23.30
N ILE A 1128 -9.06 -23.89 22.41
CA ILE A 1128 -7.90 -23.00 22.26
C ILE A 1128 -8.31 -21.70 21.57
N PHE A 1129 -7.91 -20.56 22.13
CA PHE A 1129 -8.00 -19.27 21.47
C PHE A 1129 -6.65 -18.53 21.41
N GLU A 1130 -6.52 -17.72 20.37
CA GLU A 1130 -5.40 -16.87 20.06
C GLU A 1130 -5.36 -15.65 21.00
N ILE A 1131 -4.17 -15.29 21.48
CA ILE A 1131 -3.97 -14.14 22.37
C ILE A 1131 -2.56 -13.55 22.17
N SER A 1132 -2.43 -12.24 22.28
CA SER A 1132 -1.15 -11.53 22.13
C SER A 1132 -0.39 -11.36 23.46
N TYR A 1133 0.91 -11.12 23.40
CA TYR A 1133 1.72 -10.81 24.58
C TYR A 1133 1.23 -9.54 25.34
N PRO A 1134 0.87 -8.42 24.67
CA PRO A 1134 0.25 -7.26 25.32
C PRO A 1134 -1.01 -7.61 26.12
N GLN A 1135 -1.91 -8.43 25.58
CA GLN A 1135 -3.15 -8.86 26.25
C GLN A 1135 -2.86 -9.68 27.52
N ILE A 1136 -1.93 -10.65 27.46
CA ILE A 1136 -1.50 -11.40 28.65
C ILE A 1136 -0.90 -10.45 29.70
N LYS A 1137 -0.04 -9.50 29.28
CA LYS A 1137 0.59 -8.55 30.20
C LYS A 1137 -0.45 -7.65 30.88
N PHE A 1138 -1.36 -7.06 30.12
CA PHE A 1138 -2.40 -6.16 30.64
C PHE A 1138 -3.39 -6.91 31.54
N ALA A 1139 -3.71 -8.17 31.23
CA ALA A 1139 -4.47 -9.05 32.11
C ALA A 1139 -3.75 -9.32 33.44
N GLN A 1140 -2.42 -9.48 33.46
CA GLN A 1140 -1.65 -9.62 34.70
C GLN A 1140 -1.59 -8.33 35.53
N GLU A 1141 -1.62 -7.17 34.87
CA GLU A 1141 -1.65 -5.85 35.50
C GLU A 1141 -3.04 -5.53 36.09
N ASN A 1142 -4.14 -5.84 35.39
CA ASN A 1142 -5.51 -5.47 35.77
C ASN A 1142 -6.36 -6.59 36.43
N LYS A 1143 -5.94 -7.86 36.30
CA LYS A 1143 -6.45 -9.04 37.03
C LYS A 1143 -7.98 -9.21 36.99
N ASP A 1144 -8.65 -9.01 38.12
CA ASP A 1144 -10.09 -9.11 38.33
C ASP A 1144 -10.89 -8.13 37.46
N LYS A 1145 -10.27 -7.04 36.98
CA LYS A 1145 -10.87 -6.11 36.02
C LYS A 1145 -10.68 -6.50 34.56
N PHE A 1146 -10.07 -7.64 34.25
CA PHE A 1146 -9.85 -8.11 32.88
C PHE A 1146 -10.59 -9.40 32.60
N HIS A 1147 -11.38 -9.42 31.52
CA HIS A 1147 -12.22 -10.55 31.14
C HIS A 1147 -12.04 -10.89 29.66
N VAL A 1148 -12.24 -12.16 29.29
CA VAL A 1148 -12.35 -12.57 27.88
C VAL A 1148 -13.77 -13.05 27.61
N TYR A 1149 -14.44 -12.45 26.62
CA TYR A 1149 -15.77 -12.83 26.16
C TYR A 1149 -15.63 -13.69 24.89
N ARG A 1150 -16.18 -14.91 24.93
CA ARG A 1150 -16.02 -15.90 23.85
C ARG A 1150 -17.34 -16.17 23.13
N ILE A 1151 -17.33 -16.07 21.80
CA ILE A 1151 -18.49 -16.36 20.96
C ILE A 1151 -18.24 -17.66 20.22
N PHE A 1152 -19.08 -18.67 20.45
CA PHE A 1152 -19.08 -19.93 19.74
C PHE A 1152 -20.23 -19.99 18.74
N ASN A 1153 -19.99 -20.61 17.58
CA ASN A 1153 -20.91 -20.65 16.42
C ASN A 1153 -21.34 -19.24 15.96
N ALA A 1154 -20.37 -18.32 15.83
CA ALA A 1154 -20.63 -16.90 15.55
C ALA A 1154 -21.36 -16.61 14.21
N ASP A 1155 -21.37 -17.58 13.28
CA ASP A 1155 -22.10 -17.56 12.01
C ASP A 1155 -23.53 -18.13 12.09
N ASN A 1156 -23.89 -18.80 13.18
CA ASN A 1156 -25.12 -19.58 13.28
C ASN A 1156 -26.11 -18.97 14.31
N PRO A 1157 -27.13 -18.22 13.87
CA PRO A 1157 -28.02 -17.49 14.79
C PRO A 1157 -28.79 -18.41 15.74
N ASP A 1158 -29.12 -19.64 15.32
CA ASP A 1158 -29.85 -20.60 16.16
C ASP A 1158 -28.98 -21.26 17.25
N LYS A 1159 -27.64 -21.19 17.12
CA LYS A 1159 -26.69 -21.95 17.95
C LYS A 1159 -25.58 -21.11 18.57
N VAL A 1160 -25.60 -19.80 18.39
CA VAL A 1160 -24.62 -18.88 19.00
C VAL A 1160 -24.63 -19.01 20.53
N ARG A 1161 -23.44 -18.99 21.14
CA ARG A 1161 -23.24 -19.04 22.59
C ARG A 1161 -22.18 -18.03 23.01
N LEU A 1162 -22.52 -17.13 23.92
CA LEU A 1162 -21.64 -16.14 24.54
C LEU A 1162 -21.22 -16.60 25.94
N VAL A 1163 -19.92 -16.60 26.19
CA VAL A 1163 -19.27 -17.04 27.44
C VAL A 1163 -18.38 -15.94 28.00
N ARG A 1164 -18.26 -15.87 29.33
CA ARG A 1164 -17.26 -15.08 30.06
C ARG A 1164 -16.19 -15.97 30.70
N ILE A 1165 -14.93 -15.60 30.48
CA ILE A 1165 -13.78 -16.04 31.28
C ILE A 1165 -13.41 -14.86 32.19
N GLN A 1166 -13.80 -14.96 33.46
CA GLN A 1166 -13.44 -13.97 34.47
C GLN A 1166 -11.96 -14.09 34.87
N ASN A 1167 -11.31 -12.95 35.15
CA ASN A 1167 -9.93 -12.84 35.65
C ASN A 1167 -8.93 -13.73 34.88
N LEU A 1168 -8.67 -13.40 33.61
CA LEU A 1168 -7.84 -14.24 32.74
C LEU A 1168 -6.47 -14.59 33.36
N ALA A 1169 -5.83 -13.66 34.07
CA ALA A 1169 -4.56 -13.89 34.73
C ALA A 1169 -4.63 -14.99 35.80
N GLU A 1170 -5.72 -15.08 36.56
CA GLU A 1170 -5.96 -16.19 37.48
C GLU A 1170 -6.13 -17.51 36.73
N LYS A 1171 -6.92 -17.54 35.65
CA LYS A 1171 -7.17 -18.76 34.86
C LYS A 1171 -5.92 -19.29 34.15
N ILE A 1172 -5.02 -18.40 33.72
CA ILE A 1172 -3.68 -18.75 33.24
C ILE A 1172 -2.86 -19.39 34.37
N ASN A 1173 -2.78 -18.74 35.53
CA ASN A 1173 -2.00 -19.24 36.67
C ASN A 1173 -2.54 -20.57 37.23
N ALA A 1174 -3.85 -20.78 37.17
CA ALA A 1174 -4.54 -22.00 37.61
C ALA A 1174 -4.52 -23.14 36.57
N LYS A 1175 -3.98 -22.91 35.36
CA LYS A 1175 -4.06 -23.84 34.21
C LYS A 1175 -5.50 -24.26 33.86
N GLN A 1176 -6.43 -23.30 33.89
CA GLN A 1176 -7.85 -23.51 33.57
C GLN A 1176 -8.22 -23.12 32.13
N VAL A 1177 -7.29 -22.58 31.34
CA VAL A 1177 -7.50 -22.18 29.93
C VAL A 1177 -6.37 -22.68 29.03
N ARG A 1178 -6.70 -23.00 27.76
CA ARG A 1178 -5.75 -23.31 26.69
C ARG A 1178 -5.62 -22.10 25.75
N LEU A 1179 -4.40 -21.60 25.58
CA LEU A 1179 -4.12 -20.38 24.83
C LEU A 1179 -3.07 -20.64 23.74
N CYS A 1180 -3.23 -20.00 22.58
CA CYS A 1180 -2.21 -19.90 21.55
C CYS A 1180 -1.60 -18.49 21.60
N LEU A 1181 -0.34 -18.39 22.04
CA LEU A 1181 0.36 -17.11 22.08
C LEU A 1181 0.81 -16.71 20.67
N LEU A 1182 0.30 -15.57 20.20
CA LEU A 1182 0.85 -14.85 19.06
C LEU A 1182 2.09 -14.06 19.51
N ILE A 1183 3.20 -14.20 18.76
CA ILE A 1183 4.53 -13.66 19.04
C ILE A 1183 4.98 -12.77 17.87
#